data_AF-A0A510KMP7-F1
#
_entry.id   AF-A0A510KMP7-F1
#
_cell.length_a   1.000
_cell.length_b   1.000
_cell.length_c   1.000
_cell.angle_alpha   90.00
_cell.angle_beta   90.00
_cell.angle_gamma   90.00
#
_symmetry.space_group_name_H-M   'P 1'
#
loop_
_entity.id
_entity.type
_entity.pdbx_description
1 polymer ?
#
loop_
_entity_poly.entity_id
_entity_poly.type
_entity_poly.pdbx_seq_one_letter_code
_entity_poly.pdbx_strand_id
1 'polypeptide(L)'
;MAGIGFELKKLFDDSEDTPFGSAKALLFSTAVSIGPWFITATSLNLILLISKTIDLSRNNQILFMSTIFYIFIFSQIVTNAFQYLVTRYVSDCIFNKKIFKIKSAYIGCIKLVTIISFLLSMFFIKKATLSVGYKISFVVLFVSMSLSWITMIFISLLKKYKFILFCFFLGNFISVILGYVFLKYPVTFIKEDPTFWMLFSYTVGIFLNFIMTSMYIMRAFPGKEKNQFEFFVYFRGYFSLIVIGTLYIFGVWGHVFVNWFVGDSYILANVFLVSPVYEAAVFYGYCTVIPSLVYFATFLETKFLPLYKDYFNKLCVVGKYEDVKESLKALKQTLISEVLYCMELQLLISITCILLANIMFNELDMDTYLLDLFRVIVFGSYSSIFISILITLFLYFDLRFQAMVLASSMFTTGILFSYVFGKMGMSFTGFGFFLSSLLTFAVGVYMFYKLFDKLNYTIMFRQNFNYKVGGSFVKKISQLFNNRIYIVILIVILFLLGSAKAHAAYDSRGFNNVTGNNRDTMSPYDKEGYDINGYNRQGADRRGFNKVYWNIGTNSPYDYSGFNYKGIHKDTGKESDTRGFNYKHFNIETNSEYDKNGFTFEGIHKDTGREYDKNGWNYYGLNEQTKDYYNKEGWNFAGINRRGFNKDKYNVETKSEYDNWGFNYDGINKETGKEYDTRGFNYEHFNVETNSKYDKNGFTYDGINKDTGREYDKNGWNYYGLNEKTQDYYDETGWTFDGINRQGFNREGYNVWTKSKYDYANFDFQGINKNTKTRYDERGFDNNQVHNKTHTKYDERGFDYGGKNKDTGTEYDKDGWNFYGLNEKTKTYFDPSGYTREGLDKYGYKRGQRPKNFGVAPAVNRGRHSTAGTKKSGTKSSGGSGGYDKNGFDKNGIYRRGY
;
A
#
# COMPACT_ATOMS: atom_id res chain seq x y z
N MET A 1 -12.02 -51.47 13.70
CA MET A 1 -12.64 -51.72 12.39
C MET A 1 -13.20 -53.14 12.37
N ALA A 2 -14.51 -53.30 12.56
CA ALA A 2 -15.18 -54.61 12.45
C ALA A 2 -16.69 -54.37 12.32
N GLY A 3 -17.17 -54.11 11.11
CA GLY A 3 -18.61 -54.09 10.82
C GLY A 3 -19.07 -53.90 9.38
N ILE A 4 -18.19 -53.68 8.41
CA ILE A 4 -18.55 -53.50 6.99
C ILE A 4 -18.67 -54.86 6.29
N GLY A 5 -17.88 -55.84 6.73
CA GLY A 5 -17.61 -57.11 6.07
C GLY A 5 -18.84 -57.99 5.86
N PHE A 6 -19.92 -57.83 6.62
CA PHE A 6 -21.18 -58.52 6.36
C PHE A 6 -22.03 -57.84 5.27
N GLU A 7 -22.09 -56.50 5.21
CA GLU A 7 -22.70 -55.79 4.06
C GLU A 7 -21.86 -56.00 2.78
N LEU A 8 -20.53 -55.98 2.90
CA LEU A 8 -19.62 -56.22 1.78
C LEU A 8 -19.66 -57.66 1.32
N LYS A 9 -19.54 -58.65 2.22
CA LYS A 9 -19.67 -60.06 1.84
C LYS A 9 -21.01 -60.28 1.15
N LYS A 10 -22.12 -59.78 1.71
CA LYS A 10 -23.41 -59.89 1.03
C LYS A 10 -23.43 -59.21 -0.34
N LEU A 11 -22.83 -58.02 -0.50
CA LEU A 11 -22.72 -57.35 -1.80
C LEU A 11 -21.81 -58.07 -2.81
N PHE A 12 -20.83 -58.86 -2.34
CA PHE A 12 -19.98 -59.69 -3.18
C PHE A 12 -20.65 -61.04 -3.51
N ASP A 13 -21.32 -61.68 -2.55
CA ASP A 13 -22.13 -62.88 -2.77
C ASP A 13 -23.30 -62.56 -3.73
N ASP A 14 -24.07 -61.49 -3.48
CA ASP A 14 -25.11 -60.96 -4.39
C ASP A 14 -24.53 -60.44 -5.74
N SER A 15 -23.19 -60.39 -5.91
CA SER A 15 -22.56 -59.94 -7.16
C SER A 15 -22.28 -61.04 -8.17
N GLU A 16 -22.23 -62.30 -7.75
CA GLU A 16 -21.97 -63.43 -8.66
C GLU A 16 -23.08 -63.57 -9.71
N ASP A 17 -24.31 -63.16 -9.38
CA ASP A 17 -25.50 -63.20 -10.24
C ASP A 17 -25.67 -61.99 -11.19
N THR A 18 -24.81 -60.96 -11.16
CA THR A 18 -25.02 -59.73 -11.95
C THR A 18 -23.76 -59.22 -12.70
N PRO A 19 -23.84 -58.89 -14.01
CA PRO A 19 -22.67 -58.50 -14.83
C PRO A 19 -21.85 -57.30 -14.33
N PHE A 20 -22.42 -56.46 -13.45
CA PHE A 20 -21.76 -55.31 -12.84
C PHE A 20 -21.76 -55.35 -11.31
N GLY A 21 -22.16 -56.47 -10.70
CA GLY A 21 -22.27 -56.59 -9.25
C GLY A 21 -20.93 -56.35 -8.56
N SER A 22 -19.84 -56.94 -9.07
CA SER A 22 -18.53 -56.85 -8.43
C SER A 22 -17.95 -55.43 -8.51
N ALA A 23 -18.23 -54.71 -9.60
CA ALA A 23 -17.92 -53.28 -9.72
C ALA A 23 -18.72 -52.44 -8.72
N LYS A 24 -20.02 -52.74 -8.53
CA LYS A 24 -20.87 -52.08 -7.53
C LYS A 24 -20.41 -52.34 -6.09
N ALA A 25 -20.02 -53.58 -5.77
CA ALA A 25 -19.45 -53.95 -4.47
C ALA A 25 -18.11 -53.24 -4.22
N LEU A 26 -17.23 -53.17 -5.24
CA LEU A 26 -15.93 -52.50 -5.15
C LEU A 26 -16.06 -50.98 -5.03
N LEU A 27 -16.97 -50.35 -5.78
CA LEU A 27 -17.32 -48.93 -5.64
C LEU A 27 -17.90 -48.62 -4.25
N PHE A 28 -18.79 -49.46 -3.74
CA PHE A 28 -19.35 -49.31 -2.39
C PHE A 28 -18.27 -49.46 -1.32
N SER A 29 -17.38 -50.46 -1.44
CA SER A 29 -16.23 -50.64 -0.55
C SER A 29 -15.28 -49.45 -0.57
N THR A 30 -15.01 -48.90 -1.76
CA THR A 30 -14.14 -47.72 -1.94
C THR A 30 -14.75 -46.49 -1.30
N ALA A 31 -16.04 -46.23 -1.57
CA ALA A 31 -16.78 -45.15 -0.96
C ALA A 31 -16.77 -45.28 0.57
N VAL A 32 -17.08 -46.46 1.13
CA VAL A 32 -17.14 -46.67 2.58
C VAL A 32 -15.77 -46.49 3.26
N SER A 33 -14.70 -47.00 2.66
CA SER A 33 -13.36 -46.97 3.29
C SER A 33 -12.64 -45.64 3.14
N ILE A 34 -12.75 -44.97 1.98
CA ILE A 34 -11.90 -43.82 1.60
C ILE A 34 -12.71 -42.60 1.16
N GLY A 35 -14.03 -42.76 0.94
CA GLY A 35 -14.93 -41.68 0.54
C GLY A 35 -14.80 -40.37 1.33
N PRO A 36 -14.65 -40.35 2.67
CA PRO A 36 -14.41 -39.11 3.41
C PRO A 36 -13.21 -38.31 2.90
N TRP A 37 -12.09 -38.98 2.59
CA TRP A 37 -10.88 -38.35 2.07
C TRP A 37 -11.04 -37.94 0.61
N PHE A 38 -11.64 -38.79 -0.21
CA PHE A 38 -11.92 -38.49 -1.63
C PHE A 38 -12.86 -37.28 -1.80
N ILE A 39 -13.92 -37.20 -0.98
CA ILE A 39 -14.87 -36.08 -0.95
C ILE A 39 -14.15 -34.78 -0.56
N THR A 40 -13.29 -34.80 0.46
CA THR A 40 -12.51 -33.60 0.87
C THR A 40 -11.45 -33.20 -0.15
N ALA A 41 -10.78 -34.16 -0.81
CA ALA A 41 -9.86 -33.86 -1.90
C ALA A 41 -10.59 -33.24 -3.10
N THR A 42 -11.79 -33.73 -3.41
CA THR A 42 -12.60 -33.23 -4.52
C THR A 42 -13.10 -31.81 -4.25
N SER A 43 -13.59 -31.51 -3.04
CA SER A 43 -14.07 -30.15 -2.69
C SER A 43 -12.95 -29.11 -2.72
N LEU A 44 -11.74 -29.45 -2.26
CA LEU A 44 -10.56 -28.59 -2.36
C LEU A 44 -10.21 -28.25 -3.82
N ASN A 45 -10.20 -29.27 -4.71
CA ASN A 45 -9.94 -29.06 -6.13
C ASN A 45 -11.05 -28.26 -6.83
N LEU A 46 -12.32 -28.44 -6.43
CA LEU A 46 -13.42 -27.62 -6.93
C LEU A 46 -13.30 -26.16 -6.49
N ILE A 47 -12.93 -25.89 -5.23
CA ILE A 47 -12.71 -24.52 -4.72
C ILE A 47 -11.52 -23.87 -5.44
N LEU A 48 -10.43 -24.61 -5.71
CA LEU A 48 -9.34 -24.14 -6.57
C LEU A 48 -9.81 -23.81 -7.99
N LEU A 49 -10.58 -24.70 -8.62
CA LEU A 49 -11.10 -24.49 -9.97
C LEU A 49 -12.03 -23.26 -10.03
N ILE A 50 -12.86 -23.04 -9.02
CA ILE A 50 -13.66 -21.82 -8.87
C ILE A 50 -12.75 -20.59 -8.73
N SER A 51 -11.66 -20.66 -7.97
CA SER A 51 -10.72 -19.53 -7.80
C SER A 51 -10.03 -19.10 -9.09
N LYS A 52 -9.91 -19.99 -10.10
CA LYS A 52 -9.44 -19.63 -11.44
C LYS A 52 -10.43 -18.73 -12.19
N THR A 53 -11.73 -18.77 -11.88
CA THR A 53 -12.75 -17.96 -12.58
C THR A 53 -12.73 -16.48 -12.21
N ILE A 54 -12.00 -16.12 -11.14
CA ILE A 54 -11.78 -14.73 -10.69
C ILE A 54 -10.31 -14.28 -10.85
N ASP A 55 -9.53 -15.01 -11.66
CA ASP A 55 -8.10 -14.79 -11.90
C ASP A 55 -7.25 -14.62 -10.63
N LEU A 56 -7.52 -15.45 -9.62
CA LEU A 56 -6.79 -15.38 -8.34
C LEU A 56 -5.31 -15.75 -8.54
N SER A 57 -4.41 -14.88 -8.10
CA SER A 57 -2.96 -15.07 -8.27
C SER A 57 -2.45 -16.45 -7.79
N ARG A 58 -1.47 -17.01 -8.52
CA ARG A 58 -0.86 -18.32 -8.21
C ARG A 58 -0.34 -18.40 -6.76
N ASN A 59 0.22 -17.31 -6.23
CA ASN A 59 0.69 -17.25 -4.84
C ASN A 59 -0.43 -17.44 -3.81
N ASN A 60 -1.63 -16.90 -4.07
CA ASN A 60 -2.79 -17.07 -3.20
C ASN A 60 -3.36 -18.49 -3.29
N GLN A 61 -3.38 -19.09 -4.49
CA GLN A 61 -3.78 -20.50 -4.67
C GLN A 61 -2.84 -21.46 -3.91
N ILE A 62 -1.52 -21.23 -4.00
CA ILE A 62 -0.53 -22.02 -3.25
C ILE A 62 -0.67 -21.78 -1.75
N LEU A 63 -0.83 -20.54 -1.28
CA LEU A 63 -1.06 -20.22 0.14
C LEU A 63 -2.29 -20.96 0.71
N PHE A 64 -3.39 -21.05 -0.05
CA PHE A 64 -4.54 -21.86 0.34
C PHE A 64 -4.17 -23.34 0.45
N MET A 65 -3.59 -23.95 -0.58
CA MET A 65 -3.25 -25.37 -0.59
C MET A 65 -2.24 -25.76 0.47
N SER A 66 -1.16 -25.00 0.62
CA SER A 66 -0.15 -25.25 1.65
C SER A 66 -0.71 -25.07 3.07
N THR A 67 -1.63 -24.12 3.29
CA THR A 67 -2.36 -24.03 4.57
C THR A 67 -3.16 -25.29 4.85
N ILE A 68 -3.92 -25.80 3.87
CA ILE A 68 -4.70 -27.03 4.03
C ILE A 68 -3.78 -28.24 4.25
N PHE A 69 -2.66 -28.32 3.55
CA PHE A 69 -1.67 -29.40 3.68
C PHE A 69 -1.00 -29.41 5.05
N TYR A 70 -0.58 -28.24 5.55
CA TYR A 70 -0.11 -28.07 6.93
C TYR A 70 -1.17 -28.53 7.95
N ILE A 71 -2.41 -28.08 7.80
CA ILE A 71 -3.51 -28.48 8.69
C ILE A 71 -3.71 -30.00 8.64
N PHE A 72 -3.67 -30.61 7.46
CA PHE A 72 -3.82 -32.05 7.27
C PHE A 72 -2.72 -32.83 8.01
N ILE A 73 -1.44 -32.54 7.76
CA ILE A 73 -0.30 -33.24 8.38
C ILE A 73 -0.30 -33.04 9.90
N PHE A 74 -0.34 -31.80 10.38
CA PHE A 74 -0.18 -31.53 11.80
C PHE A 74 -1.41 -32.01 12.62
N SER A 75 -2.62 -32.04 12.04
CA SER A 75 -3.80 -32.64 12.70
C SER A 75 -3.68 -34.15 12.83
N GLN A 76 -3.07 -34.84 11.85
CA GLN A 76 -2.75 -36.26 11.98
C GLN A 76 -1.67 -36.51 13.04
N ILE A 77 -0.65 -35.66 13.16
CA ILE A 77 0.41 -35.83 14.18
C ILE A 77 -0.17 -35.72 15.60
N VAL A 78 -1.00 -34.70 15.86
CA VAL A 78 -1.64 -34.49 17.17
C VAL A 78 -2.54 -35.67 17.56
N THR A 79 -3.19 -36.32 16.59
CA THR A 79 -4.21 -37.34 16.85
C THR A 79 -3.65 -38.77 16.85
N ASN A 80 -2.70 -39.10 15.98
CA ASN A 80 -2.05 -40.42 15.95
C ASN A 80 -1.30 -40.75 17.26
N ALA A 81 -0.79 -39.74 17.96
CA ALA A 81 -0.20 -39.91 19.29
C ALA A 81 -1.16 -40.60 20.28
N PHE A 82 -2.47 -40.38 20.16
CA PHE A 82 -3.48 -40.99 21.04
C PHE A 82 -4.28 -42.12 20.37
N GLN A 83 -4.29 -42.20 19.03
CA GLN A 83 -5.17 -43.07 18.24
C GLN A 83 -5.11 -44.55 18.67
N TYR A 84 -3.92 -45.15 18.75
CA TYR A 84 -3.78 -46.55 19.14
C TYR A 84 -4.15 -46.81 20.61
N LEU A 85 -3.81 -45.88 21.52
CA LEU A 85 -4.17 -45.99 22.95
C LEU A 85 -5.69 -45.94 23.15
N VAL A 86 -6.35 -44.97 22.52
CA VAL A 86 -7.80 -44.79 22.59
C VAL A 86 -8.52 -45.98 21.93
N THR A 87 -8.03 -46.45 20.79
CA THR A 87 -8.55 -47.65 20.13
C THR A 87 -8.46 -48.87 21.05
N ARG A 88 -7.33 -49.08 21.74
CA ARG A 88 -7.18 -50.17 22.72
C ARG A 88 -8.17 -50.04 23.89
N TYR A 89 -8.26 -48.86 24.50
CA TYR A 89 -9.20 -48.58 25.59
C TYR A 89 -10.66 -48.87 25.18
N VAL A 90 -11.05 -48.43 23.98
CA VAL A 90 -12.38 -48.65 23.42
C VAL A 90 -12.63 -50.14 23.16
N SER A 91 -11.68 -50.86 22.56
CA SER A 91 -11.78 -52.30 22.36
C SER A 91 -11.94 -53.06 23.68
N ASP A 92 -11.16 -52.72 24.71
CA ASP A 92 -11.29 -53.33 26.03
C ASP A 92 -12.62 -52.95 26.72
N CYS A 93 -13.18 -51.76 26.47
CA CYS A 93 -14.54 -51.42 26.92
C CYS A 93 -15.61 -52.26 26.23
N ILE A 94 -15.48 -52.53 24.93
CA ILE A 94 -16.42 -53.36 24.17
C ILE A 94 -16.34 -54.81 24.63
N PHE A 95 -15.13 -55.37 24.75
CA PHE A 95 -14.89 -56.73 25.22
C PHE A 95 -15.47 -56.96 26.63
N ASN A 96 -15.23 -56.02 27.55
CA ASN A 96 -15.77 -56.07 28.91
C ASN A 96 -17.25 -55.61 29.03
N LYS A 97 -17.98 -55.43 27.91
CA LYS A 97 -19.37 -54.95 27.86
C LYS A 97 -19.62 -53.58 28.56
N LYS A 98 -18.59 -52.78 28.81
CA LYS A 98 -18.62 -51.46 29.46
C LYS A 98 -18.89 -50.32 28.46
N ILE A 99 -19.87 -50.53 27.58
CA ILE A 99 -20.23 -49.61 26.47
C ILE A 99 -20.54 -48.19 26.99
N PHE A 100 -21.14 -48.09 28.19
CA PHE A 100 -21.49 -46.81 28.82
C PHE A 100 -20.30 -45.87 29.10
N LYS A 101 -19.06 -46.37 29.04
CA LYS A 101 -17.84 -45.55 29.19
C LYS A 101 -17.37 -44.89 27.90
N ILE A 102 -17.82 -45.38 26.74
CA ILE A 102 -17.35 -44.93 25.42
C ILE A 102 -17.69 -43.46 25.21
N LYS A 103 -18.91 -43.03 25.58
CA LYS A 103 -19.33 -41.61 25.54
C LYS A 103 -18.43 -40.70 26.37
N SER A 104 -18.15 -41.08 27.64
CA SER A 104 -17.26 -40.29 28.51
C SER A 104 -15.85 -40.18 27.94
N ALA A 105 -15.30 -41.28 27.42
CA ALA A 105 -13.96 -41.29 26.81
C ALA A 105 -13.90 -40.45 25.54
N TYR A 106 -14.93 -40.48 24.70
CA TYR A 106 -15.05 -39.62 23.52
C TYR A 106 -14.99 -38.13 23.89
N ILE A 107 -15.80 -37.70 24.86
CA ILE A 107 -15.81 -36.31 25.36
C ILE A 107 -14.43 -35.92 25.93
N GLY A 108 -13.77 -36.82 26.68
CA GLY A 108 -12.43 -36.59 27.21
C GLY A 108 -11.36 -36.46 26.11
N CYS A 109 -11.41 -37.31 25.09
CA CYS A 109 -10.50 -37.25 23.93
C CYS A 109 -10.69 -35.94 23.15
N ILE A 110 -11.94 -35.55 22.87
CA ILE A 110 -12.25 -34.27 22.21
C ILE A 110 -11.71 -33.10 23.02
N LYS A 111 -12.00 -33.01 24.32
CA LYS A 111 -11.51 -31.91 25.16
C LYS A 111 -9.99 -31.82 25.15
N LEU A 112 -9.30 -32.94 25.27
CA LEU A 112 -7.84 -33.00 25.22
C LEU A 112 -7.30 -32.51 23.87
N VAL A 113 -7.84 -33.04 22.77
CA VAL A 113 -7.37 -32.72 21.41
C VAL A 113 -7.74 -31.29 21.01
N THR A 114 -8.90 -30.75 21.41
CA THR A 114 -9.24 -29.33 21.24
C THR A 114 -8.18 -28.45 21.90
N ILE A 115 -7.82 -28.72 23.15
CA ILE A 115 -6.84 -27.91 23.90
C ILE A 115 -5.47 -27.95 23.23
N ILE A 116 -4.96 -29.14 22.91
CA ILE A 116 -3.66 -29.31 22.26
C ILE A 116 -3.66 -28.63 20.88
N SER A 117 -4.67 -28.88 20.07
CA SER A 117 -4.75 -28.36 18.69
C SER A 117 -4.89 -26.84 18.66
N PHE A 118 -5.71 -26.28 19.55
CA PHE A 118 -5.89 -24.83 19.68
C PHE A 118 -4.58 -24.15 20.09
N LEU A 119 -3.87 -24.66 21.10
CA LEU A 119 -2.61 -24.07 21.55
C LEU A 119 -1.51 -24.16 20.48
N LEU A 120 -1.37 -25.29 19.78
CA LEU A 120 -0.39 -25.46 18.72
C LEU A 120 -0.66 -24.54 17.52
N SER A 121 -1.90 -24.50 17.03
CA SER A 121 -2.27 -23.65 15.88
C SER A 121 -2.18 -22.15 16.20
N MET A 122 -2.62 -21.73 17.39
CA MET A 122 -2.48 -20.35 17.87
C MET A 122 -1.01 -19.92 17.98
N PHE A 123 -0.13 -20.79 18.50
CA PHE A 123 1.30 -20.50 18.59
C PHE A 123 1.94 -20.38 17.21
N PHE A 124 1.66 -21.33 16.32
CA PHE A 124 2.20 -21.38 14.95
C PHE A 124 1.81 -20.14 14.13
N ILE A 125 0.51 -19.82 14.06
CA ILE A 125 0.01 -18.75 13.17
C ILE A 125 0.24 -17.33 13.74
N LYS A 126 0.69 -17.20 15.00
CA LYS A 126 0.91 -15.90 15.68
C LYS A 126 1.82 -14.96 14.90
N LYS A 127 2.87 -15.50 14.25
CA LYS A 127 3.87 -14.73 13.49
C LYS A 127 3.49 -14.48 12.02
N ALA A 128 2.42 -15.10 11.50
CA ALA A 128 2.09 -15.02 10.08
C ALA A 128 1.65 -13.61 9.67
N THR A 129 2.07 -13.14 8.49
CA THR A 129 1.63 -11.86 7.90
C THR A 129 0.31 -12.04 7.15
N LEU A 130 -0.73 -12.42 7.91
CA LEU A 130 -2.08 -12.71 7.42
C LEU A 130 -3.11 -12.00 8.29
N SER A 131 -4.30 -11.78 7.72
CA SER A 131 -5.42 -11.13 8.39
C SER A 131 -5.89 -11.89 9.65
N VAL A 132 -6.62 -11.18 10.51
CA VAL A 132 -7.16 -11.78 11.74
C VAL A 132 -8.22 -12.83 11.40
N GLY A 133 -9.07 -12.59 10.39
CA GLY A 133 -10.04 -13.58 9.91
C GLY A 133 -9.38 -14.86 9.41
N TYR A 134 -8.29 -14.76 8.64
CA TYR A 134 -7.54 -15.92 8.15
C TYR A 134 -6.95 -16.74 9.31
N LYS A 135 -6.35 -16.07 10.31
CA LYS A 135 -5.78 -16.73 11.49
C LYS A 135 -6.84 -17.46 12.33
N ILE A 136 -8.02 -16.88 12.50
CA ILE A 136 -9.14 -17.51 13.19
C ILE A 136 -9.62 -18.75 12.40
N SER A 137 -9.82 -18.61 11.08
CA SER A 137 -10.23 -19.72 10.22
C SER A 137 -9.23 -20.87 10.22
N PHE A 138 -7.93 -20.56 10.17
CA PHE A 138 -6.83 -21.53 10.31
C PHE A 138 -6.95 -22.33 11.63
N VAL A 139 -7.10 -21.65 12.76
CA VAL A 139 -7.20 -22.28 14.09
C VAL A 139 -8.47 -23.13 14.19
N VAL A 140 -9.62 -22.62 13.75
CA VAL A 140 -10.90 -23.36 13.79
C VAL A 140 -10.86 -24.58 12.88
N LEU A 141 -10.32 -24.48 11.67
CA LEU A 141 -10.16 -25.62 10.77
C LEU A 141 -9.17 -26.64 11.32
N PHE A 142 -8.04 -26.22 11.89
CA PHE A 142 -7.06 -27.11 12.49
C PHE A 142 -7.65 -27.93 13.65
N VAL A 143 -8.40 -27.26 14.54
CA VAL A 143 -9.15 -27.93 15.61
C VAL A 143 -10.19 -28.87 15.01
N SER A 144 -11.02 -28.42 14.08
CA SER A 144 -12.11 -29.22 13.47
C SER A 144 -11.59 -30.47 12.75
N MET A 145 -10.47 -30.36 12.05
CA MET A 145 -9.82 -31.49 11.38
C MET A 145 -9.24 -32.49 12.39
N SER A 146 -8.56 -31.99 13.42
CA SER A 146 -8.05 -32.84 14.53
C SER A 146 -9.17 -33.57 15.28
N LEU A 147 -10.30 -32.91 15.51
CA LEU A 147 -11.47 -33.53 16.12
C LEU A 147 -12.18 -34.52 15.18
N SER A 148 -12.14 -34.29 13.88
CA SER A 148 -12.67 -35.23 12.87
C SER A 148 -11.92 -36.56 12.89
N TRP A 149 -10.57 -36.55 12.95
CA TRP A 149 -9.77 -37.78 13.08
C TRP A 149 -10.13 -38.59 14.34
N ILE A 150 -10.26 -37.94 15.50
CA ILE A 150 -10.70 -38.61 16.74
C ILE A 150 -12.12 -39.17 16.59
N THR A 151 -13.02 -38.40 16.01
CA THR A 151 -14.42 -38.80 15.76
C THR A 151 -14.50 -40.03 14.85
N MET A 152 -13.62 -40.15 13.85
CA MET A 152 -13.55 -41.33 12.98
C MET A 152 -13.23 -42.64 13.74
N ILE A 153 -12.42 -42.58 14.80
CA ILE A 153 -12.15 -43.76 15.67
C ILE A 153 -13.46 -44.29 16.25
N PHE A 154 -14.26 -43.42 16.86
CA PHE A 154 -15.48 -43.78 17.58
C PHE A 154 -16.68 -44.07 16.66
N ILE A 155 -16.85 -43.33 15.56
CA ILE A 155 -17.97 -43.56 14.64
C ILE A 155 -17.81 -44.87 13.85
N SER A 156 -16.57 -45.33 13.63
CA SER A 156 -16.29 -46.64 13.01
C SER A 156 -16.85 -47.84 13.78
N LEU A 157 -17.14 -47.67 15.08
CA LEU A 157 -17.78 -48.67 15.94
C LEU A 157 -19.28 -48.82 15.65
N LEU A 158 -19.91 -47.76 15.13
CA LEU A 158 -21.36 -47.68 14.92
C LEU A 158 -21.81 -48.21 13.56
N LYS A 159 -20.85 -48.53 12.67
CA LYS A 159 -21.06 -49.24 11.39
C LYS A 159 -22.01 -48.58 10.37
N LYS A 160 -22.45 -47.33 10.59
CA LYS A 160 -23.37 -46.64 9.67
C LYS A 160 -22.63 -45.83 8.61
N TYR A 161 -21.89 -46.51 7.74
CA TYR A 161 -21.01 -45.88 6.76
C TYR A 161 -21.74 -44.97 5.76
N LYS A 162 -22.98 -45.34 5.36
CA LYS A 162 -23.86 -44.48 4.54
C LYS A 162 -24.12 -43.11 5.20
N PHE A 163 -24.29 -43.07 6.52
CA PHE A 163 -24.47 -41.82 7.27
C PHE A 163 -23.16 -41.01 7.37
N ILE A 164 -22.03 -41.69 7.60
CA ILE A 164 -20.70 -41.03 7.58
C ILE A 164 -20.47 -40.34 6.24
N LEU A 165 -20.70 -41.06 5.14
CA LEU A 165 -20.55 -40.52 3.78
C LEU A 165 -21.49 -39.35 3.50
N PHE A 166 -22.76 -39.47 3.89
CA PHE A 166 -23.73 -38.38 3.77
C PHE A 166 -23.27 -37.13 4.54
N CYS A 167 -22.77 -37.28 5.77
CA CYS A 167 -22.21 -36.16 6.54
C CYS A 167 -21.07 -35.50 5.79
N PHE A 168 -20.03 -36.26 5.41
CA PHE A 168 -18.87 -35.73 4.69
C PHE A 168 -19.25 -35.08 3.37
N PHE A 169 -20.17 -35.66 2.61
CA PHE A 169 -20.68 -35.07 1.37
C PHE A 169 -21.39 -33.74 1.63
N LEU A 170 -22.32 -33.70 2.59
CA LEU A 170 -23.12 -32.50 2.87
C LEU A 170 -22.27 -31.30 3.30
N GLY A 171 -21.32 -31.47 4.23
CA GLY A 171 -20.46 -30.37 4.65
C GLY A 171 -19.48 -29.92 3.57
N ASN A 172 -18.94 -30.84 2.78
CA ASN A 172 -18.08 -30.46 1.64
C ASN A 172 -18.87 -29.78 0.50
N PHE A 173 -20.11 -30.21 0.24
CA PHE A 173 -21.00 -29.56 -0.73
C PHE A 173 -21.34 -28.13 -0.29
N ILE A 174 -21.68 -27.93 0.99
CA ILE A 174 -21.89 -26.60 1.57
C ILE A 174 -20.61 -25.75 1.49
N SER A 175 -19.44 -26.34 1.72
CA SER A 175 -18.15 -25.65 1.55
C SER A 175 -17.92 -25.18 0.11
N VAL A 176 -18.19 -26.02 -0.91
CA VAL A 176 -18.04 -25.61 -2.32
C VAL A 176 -19.03 -24.51 -2.69
N ILE A 177 -20.29 -24.60 -2.23
CA ILE A 177 -21.30 -23.56 -2.45
C ILE A 177 -20.88 -22.24 -1.80
N LEU A 178 -20.46 -22.26 -0.54
CA LEU A 178 -19.99 -21.06 0.15
C LEU A 178 -18.74 -20.47 -0.50
N GLY A 179 -17.81 -21.32 -0.95
CA GLY A 179 -16.64 -20.89 -1.72
C GLY A 179 -17.03 -20.17 -3.01
N TYR A 180 -17.95 -20.75 -3.80
CA TYR A 180 -18.50 -20.12 -4.99
C TYR A 180 -19.21 -18.79 -4.69
N VAL A 181 -20.08 -18.75 -3.68
CA VAL A 181 -20.84 -17.55 -3.32
C VAL A 181 -19.90 -16.43 -2.85
N PHE A 182 -18.98 -16.69 -1.92
CA PHE A 182 -18.08 -15.64 -1.40
C PHE A 182 -17.05 -15.15 -2.42
N LEU A 183 -16.58 -16.01 -3.33
CA LEU A 183 -15.64 -15.60 -4.38
C LEU A 183 -16.32 -14.81 -5.50
N LYS A 184 -17.57 -15.15 -5.86
CA LYS A 184 -18.31 -14.46 -6.94
C LYS A 184 -19.08 -13.22 -6.46
N TYR A 185 -19.54 -13.22 -5.22
CA TYR A 185 -20.30 -12.14 -4.59
C TYR A 185 -19.57 -11.70 -3.32
N PRO A 186 -18.49 -10.90 -3.46
CA PRO A 186 -17.65 -10.50 -2.33
C PRO A 186 -18.44 -9.72 -1.28
N VAL A 187 -18.24 -10.09 -0.01
CA VAL A 187 -19.00 -9.56 1.13
C VAL A 187 -18.58 -8.12 1.42
N THR A 188 -19.39 -7.15 1.01
CA THR A 188 -19.04 -5.71 1.07
C THR A 188 -18.79 -5.16 2.49
N PHE A 189 -19.33 -5.80 3.52
CA PHE A 189 -19.18 -5.37 4.92
C PHE A 189 -17.96 -5.97 5.66
N ILE A 190 -17.28 -6.97 5.09
CA ILE A 190 -16.04 -7.54 5.64
C ILE A 190 -14.94 -7.45 4.58
N LYS A 191 -13.99 -6.53 4.78
CA LYS A 191 -12.81 -6.39 3.93
C LYS A 191 -11.77 -7.45 4.29
N GLU A 192 -11.85 -8.59 3.63
CA GLU A 192 -10.94 -9.74 3.78
C GLU A 192 -10.59 -10.32 2.40
N ASP A 193 -9.39 -10.88 2.27
CA ASP A 193 -8.87 -11.40 1.00
C ASP A 193 -9.67 -12.61 0.47
N PRO A 194 -9.73 -12.84 -0.87
CA PRO A 194 -10.35 -14.05 -1.44
C PRO A 194 -9.83 -15.36 -0.82
N THR A 195 -8.54 -15.41 -0.47
CA THR A 195 -7.88 -16.55 0.17
C THR A 195 -8.45 -16.85 1.56
N PHE A 196 -8.92 -15.83 2.31
CA PHE A 196 -9.67 -16.03 3.56
C PHE A 196 -11.02 -16.68 3.28
N TRP A 197 -11.76 -16.23 2.28
CA TRP A 197 -13.08 -16.79 1.95
C TRP A 197 -13.01 -18.25 1.48
N MET A 198 -11.96 -18.63 0.73
CA MET A 198 -11.64 -20.04 0.42
C MET A 198 -11.40 -20.86 1.69
N LEU A 199 -10.56 -20.36 2.60
CA LEU A 199 -10.27 -21.06 3.86
C LEU A 199 -11.51 -21.15 4.77
N PHE A 200 -12.28 -20.07 4.90
CA PHE A 200 -13.46 -19.99 5.75
C PHE A 200 -14.59 -20.90 5.26
N SER A 201 -14.89 -20.90 3.95
CA SER A 201 -15.89 -21.81 3.37
C SER A 201 -15.52 -23.29 3.58
N TYR A 202 -14.24 -23.67 3.42
CA TYR A 202 -13.76 -25.01 3.76
C TYR A 202 -13.81 -25.31 5.27
N THR A 203 -13.52 -24.32 6.11
CA THR A 203 -13.64 -24.40 7.57
C THR A 203 -15.07 -24.73 7.99
N VAL A 204 -16.08 -24.04 7.43
CA VAL A 204 -17.50 -24.29 7.71
C VAL A 204 -17.89 -25.72 7.33
N GLY A 205 -17.45 -26.22 6.17
CA GLY A 205 -17.74 -27.59 5.74
C GLY A 205 -17.17 -28.67 6.66
N ILE A 206 -15.89 -28.57 7.00
CA ILE A 206 -15.23 -29.52 7.91
C ILE A 206 -15.79 -29.43 9.35
N PHE A 207 -16.11 -28.23 9.82
CA PHE A 207 -16.75 -28.03 11.12
C PHE A 207 -18.16 -28.64 11.17
N LEU A 208 -18.95 -28.51 10.11
CA LEU A 208 -20.26 -29.14 10.01
C LEU A 208 -20.15 -30.68 9.98
N ASN A 209 -19.19 -31.23 9.23
CA ASN A 209 -18.90 -32.66 9.22
C ASN A 209 -18.61 -33.18 10.64
N PHE A 210 -17.75 -32.47 11.38
CA PHE A 210 -17.43 -32.78 12.77
C PHE A 210 -18.67 -32.72 13.68
N ILE A 211 -19.48 -31.66 13.59
CA ILE A 211 -20.69 -31.54 14.42
C ILE A 211 -21.66 -32.69 14.17
N MET A 212 -22.01 -32.98 12.91
CA MET A 212 -22.99 -34.02 12.58
C MET A 212 -22.54 -35.41 13.05
N THR A 213 -21.27 -35.76 12.80
CA THR A 213 -20.70 -37.04 13.21
C THR A 213 -20.56 -37.15 14.74
N SER A 214 -20.22 -36.05 15.42
CA SER A 214 -20.16 -35.96 16.89
C SER A 214 -21.54 -36.10 17.56
N MET A 215 -22.56 -35.39 17.05
CA MET A 215 -23.94 -35.52 17.51
C MET A 215 -24.44 -36.97 17.39
N TYR A 216 -24.08 -37.67 16.31
CA TYR A 216 -24.44 -39.07 16.11
C TYR A 216 -23.79 -40.00 17.17
N ILE A 217 -22.50 -39.83 17.47
CA ILE A 217 -21.83 -40.58 18.56
C ILE A 217 -22.49 -40.28 19.92
N MET A 218 -22.75 -39.00 20.21
CA MET A 218 -23.33 -38.55 21.48
C MET A 218 -24.76 -39.05 21.73
N ARG A 219 -25.50 -39.34 20.65
CA ARG A 219 -26.83 -39.98 20.66
C ARG A 219 -26.74 -41.52 20.70
N ALA A 220 -25.76 -42.12 20.04
CA ALA A 220 -25.67 -43.57 19.88
C ALA A 220 -25.13 -44.30 21.12
N PHE A 221 -24.19 -43.69 21.86
CA PHE A 221 -23.63 -44.31 23.08
C PHE A 221 -24.34 -43.81 24.35
N PRO A 222 -24.93 -44.71 25.18
CA PRO A 222 -25.46 -44.33 26.48
C PRO A 222 -24.33 -43.99 27.46
N GLY A 223 -24.64 -43.25 28.53
CA GLY A 223 -23.69 -42.97 29.62
C GLY A 223 -23.89 -41.61 30.27
N LYS A 224 -23.60 -41.53 31.57
CA LYS A 224 -23.49 -40.25 32.31
C LYS A 224 -22.08 -39.69 32.12
N GLU A 225 -21.94 -38.37 31.94
CA GLU A 225 -20.67 -37.70 31.59
C GLU A 225 -19.62 -37.62 32.72
N LYS A 226 -19.54 -38.64 33.58
CA LYS A 226 -18.55 -38.76 34.65
C LYS A 226 -17.29 -39.49 34.14
N ASN A 227 -16.15 -39.21 34.77
CA ASN A 227 -14.84 -39.83 34.50
C ASN A 227 -14.41 -39.79 33.02
N GLN A 228 -14.52 -38.61 32.40
CA GLN A 228 -14.21 -38.39 30.98
C GLN A 228 -12.76 -38.77 30.61
N PHE A 229 -11.83 -38.60 31.55
CA PHE A 229 -10.41 -38.92 31.35
C PHE A 229 -9.99 -40.29 31.92
N GLU A 230 -10.92 -41.25 32.09
CA GLU A 230 -10.57 -42.60 32.60
C GLU A 230 -9.60 -43.35 31.67
N PHE A 231 -9.63 -43.09 30.35
CA PHE A 231 -8.71 -43.69 29.38
C PHE A 231 -7.23 -43.38 29.69
N PHE A 232 -6.94 -42.31 30.45
CA PHE A 232 -5.58 -42.02 30.91
C PHE A 232 -4.97 -43.16 31.72
N VAL A 233 -5.78 -43.95 32.43
CA VAL A 233 -5.30 -45.11 33.20
C VAL A 233 -4.46 -46.06 32.33
N TYR A 234 -4.68 -46.10 31.02
CA TYR A 234 -3.95 -46.94 30.06
C TYR A 234 -2.55 -46.42 29.69
N PHE A 235 -2.20 -45.15 29.97
CA PHE A 235 -0.81 -44.66 29.81
C PHE A 235 0.19 -45.59 30.51
N ARG A 236 -0.14 -46.07 31.72
CA ARG A 236 0.64 -47.10 32.40
C ARG A 236 0.18 -48.49 31.96
N GLY A 237 1.02 -49.14 31.14
CA GLY A 237 0.78 -50.46 30.53
C GLY A 237 0.83 -50.43 29.01
N TYR A 238 0.31 -49.36 28.39
CA TYR A 238 0.22 -49.21 26.93
C TYR A 238 0.91 -47.96 26.37
N PHE A 239 1.84 -47.35 27.11
CA PHE A 239 2.65 -46.21 26.61
C PHE A 239 3.33 -46.49 25.26
N SER A 240 3.73 -47.74 25.02
CA SER A 240 4.30 -48.16 23.73
C SER A 240 3.38 -47.88 22.54
N LEU A 241 2.05 -47.89 22.70
CA LEU A 241 1.11 -47.54 21.62
C LEU A 241 1.18 -46.06 21.21
N ILE A 242 1.45 -45.16 22.16
CA ILE A 242 1.69 -43.73 21.88
C ILE A 242 2.98 -43.56 21.10
N VAL A 243 4.05 -44.25 21.53
CA VAL A 243 5.36 -44.22 20.87
C VAL A 243 5.26 -44.75 19.45
N ILE A 244 4.59 -45.89 19.24
CA ILE A 244 4.34 -46.46 17.89
C ILE A 244 3.56 -45.47 17.02
N GLY A 245 2.45 -44.90 17.51
CA GLY A 245 1.64 -43.94 16.77
C GLY A 245 2.40 -42.68 16.39
N THR A 246 3.17 -42.13 17.34
CA THR A 246 3.99 -40.92 17.15
C THR A 246 5.13 -41.16 16.17
N LEU A 247 5.93 -42.21 16.36
CA LEU A 247 7.05 -42.51 15.47
C LEU A 247 6.57 -42.88 14.07
N TYR A 248 5.46 -43.62 13.95
CA TYR A 248 4.91 -43.97 12.64
C TYR A 248 4.44 -42.74 11.86
N ILE A 249 3.68 -41.83 12.48
CA ILE A 249 3.20 -40.62 11.76
C ILE A 249 4.35 -39.67 11.40
N PHE A 250 5.40 -39.58 12.24
CA PHE A 250 6.63 -38.87 11.86
C PHE A 250 7.48 -39.62 10.83
N GLY A 251 7.39 -40.95 10.73
CA GLY A 251 8.00 -41.70 9.62
C GLY A 251 7.28 -41.47 8.29
N VAL A 252 5.95 -41.45 8.32
CA VAL A 252 5.10 -41.12 7.16
C VAL A 252 5.38 -39.71 6.65
N TRP A 253 5.44 -38.69 7.50
CA TRP A 253 5.58 -37.27 7.05
C TRP A 253 7.00 -36.69 7.17
N GLY A 254 7.94 -37.34 7.86
CA GLY A 254 9.27 -36.80 8.14
C GLY A 254 10.09 -36.48 6.88
N HIS A 255 9.90 -37.25 5.81
CA HIS A 255 10.51 -36.98 4.51
C HIS A 255 10.09 -35.62 3.90
N VAL A 256 8.84 -35.19 4.14
CA VAL A 256 8.34 -33.86 3.73
C VAL A 256 9.00 -32.76 4.57
N PHE A 257 9.09 -32.96 5.89
CA PHE A 257 9.74 -31.99 6.78
C PHE A 257 11.22 -31.80 6.46
N VAL A 258 11.93 -32.87 6.12
CA VAL A 258 13.33 -32.76 5.68
C VAL A 258 13.43 -32.06 4.31
N ASN A 259 12.52 -32.35 3.39
CA ASN A 259 12.48 -31.67 2.09
C ASN A 259 12.19 -30.16 2.23
N TRP A 260 11.38 -29.74 3.21
CA TRP A 260 11.20 -28.31 3.54
C TRP A 260 12.50 -27.61 3.97
N PHE A 261 13.50 -28.31 4.52
CA PHE A 261 14.78 -27.72 4.95
C PHE A 261 15.93 -27.87 3.94
N VAL A 262 15.84 -28.84 3.02
CA VAL A 262 16.97 -29.24 2.17
C VAL A 262 16.63 -29.20 0.67
N GLY A 263 15.36 -29.38 0.29
CA GLY A 263 14.90 -29.30 -1.09
C GLY A 263 14.58 -27.87 -1.52
N ASP A 264 14.11 -27.73 -2.77
CA ASP A 264 13.64 -26.46 -3.31
C ASP A 264 12.37 -26.01 -2.56
N SER A 265 12.53 -25.01 -1.70
CA SER A 265 11.52 -24.57 -0.75
C SER A 265 11.60 -23.07 -0.49
N TYR A 266 10.46 -22.47 -0.17
CA TYR A 266 10.36 -21.04 0.11
C TYR A 266 9.33 -20.75 1.19
N ILE A 267 9.39 -19.54 1.74
CA ILE A 267 8.55 -19.12 2.88
C ILE A 267 7.35 -18.32 2.37
N LEU A 268 6.14 -18.81 2.64
CA LEU A 268 4.88 -18.11 2.46
C LEU A 268 4.40 -17.48 3.77
N ALA A 269 3.94 -16.23 3.68
CA ALA A 269 3.37 -15.45 4.78
C ALA A 269 4.20 -15.42 6.07
N ASN A 270 5.53 -15.48 5.94
CA ASN A 270 6.54 -15.53 7.02
C ASN A 270 6.43 -16.73 8.00
N VAL A 271 5.66 -17.78 7.67
CA VAL A 271 5.43 -18.93 8.58
C VAL A 271 5.40 -20.28 7.88
N PHE A 272 4.86 -20.38 6.67
CA PHE A 272 4.75 -21.66 5.95
C PHE A 272 6.00 -21.88 5.09
N LEU A 273 6.81 -22.89 5.42
CA LEU A 273 7.96 -23.30 4.63
C LEU A 273 7.51 -24.45 3.72
N VAL A 274 7.43 -24.21 2.41
CA VAL A 274 6.70 -25.07 1.47
C VAL A 274 7.60 -25.53 0.33
N SER A 275 7.34 -26.73 -0.18
CA SER A 275 7.92 -27.25 -1.43
C SER A 275 6.79 -27.81 -2.31
N PRO A 276 5.99 -26.94 -2.96
CA PRO A 276 4.66 -27.32 -3.48
C PRO A 276 4.69 -28.45 -4.52
N VAL A 277 5.74 -28.53 -5.34
CA VAL A 277 5.91 -29.59 -6.34
C VAL A 277 6.10 -30.95 -5.66
N TYR A 278 6.95 -31.02 -4.63
CA TYR A 278 7.15 -32.23 -3.85
C TYR A 278 5.89 -32.64 -3.08
N GLU A 279 5.21 -31.68 -2.47
CA GLU A 279 3.96 -31.90 -1.72
C GLU A 279 2.86 -32.47 -2.63
N ALA A 280 2.73 -31.95 -3.85
CA ALA A 280 1.81 -32.47 -4.86
C ALA A 280 2.19 -33.89 -5.30
N ALA A 281 3.47 -34.18 -5.56
CA ALA A 281 3.91 -35.53 -5.91
C ALA A 281 3.66 -36.55 -4.78
N VAL A 282 3.88 -36.16 -3.52
CA VAL A 282 3.54 -36.96 -2.32
C VAL A 282 2.03 -37.23 -2.25
N PHE A 283 1.19 -36.21 -2.49
CA PHE A 283 -0.25 -36.38 -2.52
C PHE A 283 -0.70 -37.37 -3.61
N TYR A 284 -0.25 -37.20 -4.86
CA TYR A 284 -0.58 -38.10 -5.96
C TYR A 284 -0.04 -39.52 -5.73
N GLY A 285 1.15 -39.67 -5.16
CA GLY A 285 1.70 -40.96 -4.76
C GLY A 285 0.82 -41.68 -3.73
N TYR A 286 0.23 -40.97 -2.77
CA TYR A 286 -0.73 -41.57 -1.84
C TYR A 286 -2.11 -41.84 -2.48
N CYS A 287 -2.49 -41.16 -3.57
CA CYS A 287 -3.66 -41.53 -4.35
C CYS A 287 -3.51 -42.91 -5.02
N THR A 288 -2.31 -43.33 -5.44
CA THR A 288 -2.15 -44.64 -6.11
C THR A 288 -2.37 -45.84 -5.19
N VAL A 289 -2.22 -45.67 -3.86
CA VAL A 289 -2.38 -46.76 -2.87
C VAL A 289 -3.77 -46.87 -2.25
N ILE A 290 -4.73 -46.06 -2.72
CA ILE A 290 -6.17 -46.19 -2.41
C ILE A 290 -6.65 -47.65 -2.55
N PRO A 291 -6.38 -48.38 -3.65
CA PRO A 291 -6.93 -49.73 -3.84
C PRO A 291 -6.46 -50.73 -2.78
N SER A 292 -5.19 -50.68 -2.37
CA SER A 292 -4.67 -51.51 -1.26
C SER A 292 -5.42 -51.29 0.04
N LEU A 293 -5.76 -50.05 0.38
CA LEU A 293 -6.50 -49.73 1.59
C LEU A 293 -7.93 -50.28 1.56
N VAL A 294 -8.61 -50.19 0.41
CA VAL A 294 -9.95 -50.76 0.22
C VAL A 294 -9.90 -52.28 0.32
N TYR A 295 -8.99 -52.93 -0.42
CA TYR A 295 -8.82 -54.37 -0.40
C TYR A 295 -8.46 -54.88 0.99
N PHE A 296 -7.47 -54.26 1.66
CA PHE A 296 -7.06 -54.65 3.01
C PHE A 296 -8.20 -54.52 4.02
N ALA A 297 -8.98 -53.42 3.99
CA ALA A 297 -10.12 -53.26 4.89
C ALA A 297 -11.18 -54.37 4.69
N THR A 298 -11.43 -54.76 3.44
CA THR A 298 -12.35 -55.85 3.08
C THR A 298 -11.81 -57.21 3.54
N PHE A 299 -10.59 -57.57 3.13
CA PHE A 299 -9.90 -58.81 3.51
C PHE A 299 -9.82 -58.99 5.04
N LEU A 300 -9.43 -57.93 5.76
CA LEU A 300 -9.27 -57.93 7.21
C LEU A 300 -10.55 -58.37 7.91
N GLU A 301 -11.71 -57.97 7.39
CA GLU A 301 -13.00 -58.30 8.00
C GLU A 301 -13.65 -59.57 7.46
N THR A 302 -13.57 -59.84 6.16
CA THR A 302 -14.27 -60.99 5.53
C THR A 302 -13.51 -62.31 5.66
N LYS A 303 -12.17 -62.28 5.65
CA LYS A 303 -11.31 -63.49 5.68
C LYS A 303 -10.49 -63.61 6.96
N PHE A 304 -9.76 -62.57 7.36
CA PHE A 304 -8.87 -62.65 8.53
C PHE A 304 -9.62 -62.71 9.86
N LEU A 305 -10.56 -61.80 10.12
CA LEU A 305 -11.21 -61.69 11.43
C LEU A 305 -12.03 -62.94 11.87
N PRO A 306 -12.68 -63.70 10.97
CA PRO A 306 -13.24 -65.01 11.29
C PRO A 306 -12.18 -66.04 11.72
N LEU A 307 -11.12 -66.22 10.94
CA LEU A 307 -10.02 -67.18 11.24
C LEU A 307 -9.28 -66.80 12.52
N TYR A 308 -9.03 -65.51 12.74
CA TYR A 308 -8.45 -64.99 13.97
C TYR A 308 -9.30 -65.36 15.19
N LYS A 309 -10.63 -65.21 15.12
CA LYS A 309 -11.55 -65.57 16.20
C LYS A 309 -11.58 -67.08 16.45
N ASP A 310 -11.62 -67.89 15.40
CA ASP A 310 -11.58 -69.35 15.53
C ASP A 310 -10.30 -69.84 16.22
N TYR A 311 -9.14 -69.35 15.75
CA TYR A 311 -7.85 -69.65 16.36
C TYR A 311 -7.80 -69.26 17.85
N PHE A 312 -8.21 -68.04 18.23
CA PHE A 312 -8.22 -67.64 19.64
C PHE A 312 -9.27 -68.38 20.48
N ASN A 313 -10.40 -68.79 19.91
CA ASN A 313 -11.40 -69.60 20.61
C ASN A 313 -10.87 -71.01 20.89
N LYS A 314 -10.22 -71.63 19.91
CA LYS A 314 -9.54 -72.92 20.06
C LYS A 314 -8.40 -72.83 21.07
N LEU A 315 -7.56 -71.80 20.98
CA LEU A 315 -6.40 -71.60 21.88
C LEU A 315 -6.81 -71.36 23.35
N CYS A 316 -7.88 -70.62 23.60
CA CYS A 316 -8.22 -70.16 24.95
C CYS A 316 -9.35 -70.94 25.65
N VAL A 317 -10.15 -71.75 24.93
CA VAL A 317 -11.40 -72.31 25.48
C VAL A 317 -11.57 -73.82 25.27
N VAL A 318 -11.42 -74.36 24.05
CA VAL A 318 -11.90 -75.74 23.74
C VAL A 318 -10.94 -76.61 22.90
N GLY A 319 -9.94 -76.04 22.23
CA GLY A 319 -9.18 -76.76 21.19
C GLY A 319 -8.17 -77.78 21.72
N LYS A 320 -8.08 -78.94 21.06
CA LYS A 320 -6.90 -79.81 21.17
C LYS A 320 -5.69 -79.13 20.50
N TYR A 321 -4.48 -79.57 20.85
CA TYR A 321 -3.25 -79.01 20.28
C TYR A 321 -3.22 -79.04 18.74
N GLU A 322 -3.70 -80.12 18.12
CA GLU A 322 -3.79 -80.22 16.65
C GLU A 322 -4.83 -79.26 16.07
N ASP A 323 -6.00 -79.06 16.71
CA ASP A 323 -7.02 -78.09 16.26
C ASP A 323 -6.47 -76.64 16.28
N VAL A 324 -5.67 -76.31 17.30
CA VAL A 324 -4.98 -75.01 17.43
C VAL A 324 -3.90 -74.85 16.36
N LYS A 325 -3.16 -75.91 16.05
CA LYS A 325 -2.11 -75.94 15.02
C LYS A 325 -2.68 -75.87 13.61
N GLU A 326 -3.81 -76.53 13.35
CA GLU A 326 -4.53 -76.46 12.07
C GLU A 326 -5.15 -75.08 11.85
N SER A 327 -5.86 -74.52 12.84
CA SER A 327 -6.40 -73.16 12.76
C SER A 327 -5.29 -72.10 12.62
N LEU A 328 -4.16 -72.26 13.29
CA LEU A 328 -2.97 -71.42 13.08
C LEU A 328 -2.40 -71.56 11.66
N LYS A 329 -2.34 -72.78 11.10
CA LYS A 329 -1.86 -73.03 9.73
C LYS A 329 -2.78 -72.36 8.71
N ALA A 330 -4.09 -72.53 8.84
CA ALA A 330 -5.10 -71.88 8.00
C ALA A 330 -4.97 -70.34 8.10
N LEU A 331 -4.88 -69.79 9.32
CA LEU A 331 -4.65 -68.37 9.55
C LEU A 331 -3.35 -67.88 8.90
N LYS A 332 -2.21 -68.58 9.06
CA LYS A 332 -0.91 -68.25 8.44
C LYS A 332 -1.03 -68.23 6.92
N GLN A 333 -1.59 -69.29 6.32
CA GLN A 333 -1.70 -69.43 4.87
C GLN A 333 -2.59 -68.33 4.27
N THR A 334 -3.78 -68.10 4.82
CA THR A 334 -4.69 -67.05 4.34
C THR A 334 -4.12 -65.64 4.54
N LEU A 335 -3.43 -65.36 5.64
CA LEU A 335 -2.82 -64.03 5.83
C LEU A 335 -1.69 -63.78 4.83
N ILE A 336 -0.84 -64.78 4.58
CA ILE A 336 0.25 -64.65 3.61
C ILE A 336 -0.30 -64.51 2.18
N SER A 337 -1.27 -65.35 1.77
CA SER A 337 -1.80 -65.31 0.40
C SER A 337 -2.50 -64.00 0.07
N GLU A 338 -3.35 -63.48 0.95
CA GLU A 338 -4.11 -62.25 0.70
C GLU A 338 -3.23 -61.00 0.80
N VAL A 339 -2.21 -61.00 1.67
CA VAL A 339 -1.22 -59.90 1.73
C VAL A 339 -0.33 -59.89 0.49
N LEU A 340 0.11 -61.05 -0.01
CA LEU A 340 0.87 -61.15 -1.27
C LEU A 340 0.02 -60.72 -2.48
N TYR A 341 -1.23 -61.19 -2.57
CA TYR A 341 -2.15 -60.76 -3.64
C TYR A 341 -2.37 -59.24 -3.62
N CYS A 342 -2.51 -58.63 -2.44
CA CYS A 342 -2.57 -57.17 -2.30
C CYS A 342 -1.31 -56.48 -2.83
N MET A 343 -0.13 -57.02 -2.53
CA MET A 343 1.17 -56.51 -3.00
C MET A 343 1.30 -56.61 -4.52
N GLU A 344 0.95 -57.76 -5.11
CA GLU A 344 0.98 -57.99 -6.56
C GLU A 344 0.03 -57.03 -7.30
N LEU A 345 -1.23 -56.96 -6.85
CA LEU A 345 -2.24 -56.06 -7.43
C LEU A 345 -1.81 -54.59 -7.33
N GLN A 346 -1.32 -54.17 -6.16
CA GLN A 346 -0.88 -52.79 -5.96
C GLN A 346 0.39 -52.46 -6.76
N LEU A 347 1.30 -53.42 -6.94
CA LEU A 347 2.51 -53.21 -7.73
C LEU A 347 2.15 -53.01 -9.20
N LEU A 348 1.22 -53.82 -9.73
CA LEU A 348 0.67 -53.65 -11.08
C LEU A 348 0.03 -52.26 -11.24
N ILE A 349 -0.83 -51.85 -10.30
CA ILE A 349 -1.48 -50.52 -10.32
C ILE A 349 -0.42 -49.40 -10.28
N SER A 350 0.57 -49.50 -9.40
CA SER A 350 1.66 -48.51 -9.29
C SER A 350 2.47 -48.40 -10.59
N ILE A 351 2.81 -49.53 -11.23
CA ILE A 351 3.50 -49.54 -12.53
C ILE A 351 2.61 -48.95 -13.63
N THR A 352 1.31 -49.30 -13.67
CA THR A 352 0.36 -48.71 -14.63
C THR A 352 0.24 -47.20 -14.45
N CYS A 353 0.16 -46.69 -13.22
CA CYS A 353 0.18 -45.25 -12.95
C CYS A 353 1.48 -44.59 -13.43
N ILE A 354 2.64 -45.21 -13.24
CA ILE A 354 3.94 -44.69 -13.70
C ILE A 354 4.04 -44.63 -15.23
N LEU A 355 3.53 -45.66 -15.93
CA LEU A 355 3.54 -45.72 -17.40
C LEU A 355 2.58 -44.70 -18.00
N LEU A 356 1.38 -44.56 -17.45
CA LEU A 356 0.37 -43.59 -17.90
C LEU A 356 0.71 -42.14 -17.48
N ALA A 357 1.59 -41.94 -16.49
CA ALA A 357 1.95 -40.62 -15.98
C ALA A 357 2.43 -39.68 -17.09
N ASN A 358 3.23 -40.17 -18.05
CA ASN A 358 3.72 -39.32 -19.14
C ASN A 358 2.56 -38.75 -19.98
N ILE A 359 1.56 -39.57 -20.30
CA ILE A 359 0.37 -39.13 -21.05
C ILE A 359 -0.44 -38.13 -20.20
N MET A 360 -0.73 -38.49 -18.94
CA MET A 360 -1.53 -37.64 -18.05
C MET A 360 -0.88 -36.28 -17.76
N PHE A 361 0.45 -36.22 -17.66
CA PHE A 361 1.17 -34.99 -17.34
C PHE A 361 1.27 -34.06 -18.56
N ASN A 362 1.48 -34.62 -19.76
CA ASN A 362 1.53 -33.84 -20.99
C ASN A 362 0.15 -33.25 -21.37
N GLU A 363 -0.92 -34.04 -21.25
CA GLU A 363 -2.30 -33.57 -21.54
C GLU A 363 -2.81 -32.53 -20.52
N LEU A 364 -2.21 -32.46 -19.33
CA LEU A 364 -2.56 -31.51 -18.27
C LEU A 364 -1.58 -30.33 -18.13
N ASP A 365 -0.61 -30.21 -19.05
CA ASP A 365 0.46 -29.19 -19.04
C ASP A 365 1.16 -29.08 -17.67
N MET A 366 1.52 -30.24 -17.09
CA MET A 366 2.13 -30.34 -15.76
C MET A 366 3.66 -30.38 -15.82
N ASP A 367 4.28 -29.81 -14.79
CA ASP A 367 5.74 -29.67 -14.64
C ASP A 367 6.48 -31.01 -14.81
N THR A 368 7.52 -31.05 -15.64
CA THR A 368 8.34 -32.24 -15.87
C THR A 368 9.09 -32.70 -14.62
N TYR A 369 9.45 -31.81 -13.71
CA TYR A 369 10.04 -32.17 -12.42
C TYR A 369 9.01 -32.84 -11.50
N LEU A 370 7.73 -32.46 -11.58
CA LEU A 370 6.65 -33.15 -10.86
C LEU A 370 6.49 -34.60 -11.35
N LEU A 371 6.66 -34.84 -12.66
CA LEU A 371 6.57 -36.18 -13.25
C LEU A 371 7.67 -37.11 -12.71
N ASP A 372 8.92 -36.63 -12.65
CA ASP A 372 10.04 -37.43 -12.15
C ASP A 372 9.94 -37.68 -10.63
N LEU A 373 9.52 -36.69 -9.85
CA LEU A 373 9.20 -36.87 -8.43
C LEU A 373 8.09 -37.90 -8.23
N PHE A 374 6.99 -37.81 -9.00
CA PHE A 374 5.86 -38.74 -8.92
C PHE A 374 6.31 -40.19 -9.16
N ARG A 375 7.13 -40.44 -10.19
CA ARG A 375 7.66 -41.78 -10.52
C ARG A 375 8.39 -42.44 -9.34
N VAL A 376 9.25 -41.70 -8.64
CA VAL A 376 9.98 -42.22 -7.47
C VAL A 376 9.06 -42.38 -6.26
N ILE A 377 8.19 -41.40 -6.02
CA ILE A 377 7.32 -41.36 -4.85
C ILE A 377 6.25 -42.46 -4.87
N VAL A 378 5.76 -42.90 -6.05
CA VAL A 378 4.82 -44.02 -6.16
C VAL A 378 5.38 -45.34 -5.60
N PHE A 379 6.69 -45.59 -5.71
CA PHE A 379 7.31 -46.76 -5.07
C PHE A 379 7.52 -46.57 -3.55
N GLY A 380 7.71 -45.32 -3.12
CA GLY A 380 7.75 -44.98 -1.69
C GLY A 380 6.39 -45.12 -1.00
N SER A 381 5.32 -44.64 -1.64
CA SER A 381 3.95 -44.78 -1.12
C SER A 381 3.51 -46.25 -1.11
N TYR A 382 3.85 -47.02 -2.16
CA TYR A 382 3.70 -48.48 -2.19
C TYR A 382 4.31 -49.13 -0.94
N SER A 383 5.59 -48.89 -0.65
CA SER A 383 6.25 -49.53 0.49
C SER A 383 5.68 -49.02 1.83
N SER A 384 5.37 -47.72 1.90
CA SER A 384 4.74 -47.09 3.07
C SER A 384 3.37 -47.69 3.42
N ILE A 385 2.52 -48.02 2.44
CA ILE A 385 1.19 -48.56 2.73
C ILE A 385 1.26 -49.98 3.31
N PHE A 386 2.22 -50.80 2.84
CA PHE A 386 2.43 -52.13 3.41
C PHE A 386 3.06 -52.09 4.80
N ILE A 387 3.89 -51.09 5.14
CA ILE A 387 4.31 -50.85 6.53
C ILE A 387 3.10 -50.58 7.43
N SER A 388 2.14 -49.74 6.99
CA SER A 388 0.89 -49.46 7.70
C SER A 388 0.08 -50.73 7.98
N ILE A 389 -0.05 -51.59 6.96
CA ILE A 389 -0.75 -52.88 7.03
C ILE A 389 -0.05 -53.82 8.02
N LEU A 390 1.27 -53.96 7.93
CA LEU A 390 2.05 -54.83 8.82
C LEU A 390 2.05 -54.35 10.28
N ILE A 391 2.16 -53.04 10.53
CA ILE A 391 1.99 -52.46 11.87
C ILE A 391 0.59 -52.78 12.41
N THR A 392 -0.45 -52.63 11.60
CA THR A 392 -1.83 -52.94 11.99
C THR A 392 -1.98 -54.42 12.36
N LEU A 393 -1.47 -55.33 11.53
CA LEU A 393 -1.48 -56.77 11.79
C LEU A 393 -0.70 -57.15 13.05
N PHE A 394 0.47 -56.55 13.28
CA PHE A 394 1.21 -56.76 14.52
C PHE A 394 0.43 -56.30 15.76
N LEU A 395 -0.27 -55.17 15.68
CA LEU A 395 -1.11 -54.67 16.78
C LEU A 395 -2.35 -55.54 17.04
N TYR A 396 -2.91 -56.21 16.02
CA TYR A 396 -3.98 -57.21 16.22
C TYR A 396 -3.54 -58.35 17.13
N PHE A 397 -2.29 -58.81 17.01
CA PHE A 397 -1.70 -59.84 17.87
C PHE A 397 -0.99 -59.29 19.13
N ASP A 398 -1.17 -58.02 19.51
CA ASP A 398 -0.44 -57.29 20.57
C ASP A 398 1.11 -57.33 20.49
N LEU A 399 1.66 -57.44 19.27
CA LEU A 399 3.09 -57.51 18.99
C LEU A 399 3.72 -56.12 18.95
N ARG A 400 3.58 -55.40 20.06
CA ARG A 400 3.94 -53.98 20.19
C ARG A 400 5.44 -53.71 19.94
N PHE A 401 6.32 -54.66 20.25
CA PHE A 401 7.75 -54.52 19.94
C PHE A 401 8.00 -54.50 18.42
N GLN A 402 7.38 -55.42 17.68
CA GLN A 402 7.52 -55.52 16.22
C GLN A 402 6.98 -54.26 15.52
N ALA A 403 5.80 -53.79 15.92
CA ALA A 403 5.25 -52.52 15.43
C ALA A 403 6.15 -51.31 15.75
N MET A 404 6.79 -51.30 16.93
CA MET A 404 7.74 -50.24 17.31
C MET A 404 9.04 -50.27 16.51
N VAL A 405 9.56 -51.46 16.17
CA VAL A 405 10.74 -51.56 15.29
C VAL A 405 10.44 -50.97 13.91
N LEU A 406 9.29 -51.26 13.31
CA LEU A 406 8.91 -50.67 12.02
C LEU A 406 8.70 -49.16 12.10
N ALA A 407 7.95 -48.67 13.09
CA ALA A 407 7.73 -47.25 13.30
C ALA A 407 9.05 -46.48 13.52
N SER A 408 9.95 -47.02 14.35
CA SER A 408 11.28 -46.45 14.58
C SER A 408 12.15 -46.49 13.34
N SER A 409 12.18 -47.60 12.60
CA SER A 409 12.96 -47.72 11.36
C SER A 409 12.50 -46.68 10.34
N MET A 410 11.19 -46.60 10.05
CA MET A 410 10.65 -45.66 9.07
C MET A 410 10.97 -44.21 9.44
N PHE A 411 10.87 -43.87 10.73
CA PHE A 411 11.23 -42.54 11.25
C PHE A 411 12.72 -42.22 11.09
N THR A 412 13.61 -43.10 11.56
CA THR A 412 15.05 -42.82 11.56
C THR A 412 15.64 -42.85 10.15
N THR A 413 15.35 -43.87 9.35
CA THR A 413 15.83 -43.94 7.96
C THR A 413 15.13 -42.91 7.08
N GLY A 414 13.87 -42.56 7.37
CA GLY A 414 13.10 -41.57 6.62
C GLY A 414 13.71 -40.18 6.74
N ILE A 415 14.09 -39.76 7.95
CA ILE A 415 14.80 -38.49 8.16
C ILE A 415 16.22 -38.57 7.59
N LEU A 416 16.98 -39.63 7.93
CA LEU A 416 18.39 -39.76 7.54
C LEU A 416 18.58 -39.78 6.02
N PHE A 417 17.87 -40.65 5.31
CA PHE A 417 18.03 -40.78 3.87
C PHE A 417 17.48 -39.56 3.13
N SER A 418 16.35 -38.99 3.54
CA SER A 418 15.84 -37.75 2.93
C SER A 418 16.82 -36.58 3.10
N TYR A 419 17.56 -36.53 4.21
CA TYR A 419 18.58 -35.51 4.44
C TYR A 419 19.81 -35.73 3.54
N VAL A 420 20.32 -36.97 3.50
CA VAL A 420 21.48 -37.34 2.66
C VAL A 420 21.19 -37.10 1.18
N PHE A 421 20.10 -37.66 0.65
CA PHE A 421 19.74 -37.51 -0.76
C PHE A 421 19.34 -36.06 -1.11
N GLY A 422 18.66 -35.34 -0.22
CA GLY A 422 18.41 -33.90 -0.42
C GLY A 422 19.70 -33.09 -0.56
N LYS A 423 20.75 -33.42 0.21
CA LYS A 423 22.06 -32.77 0.09
C LYS A 423 22.86 -33.16 -1.16
N MET A 424 22.50 -34.27 -1.83
CA MET A 424 23.13 -34.68 -3.10
C MET A 424 22.58 -33.92 -4.32
N GLY A 425 21.49 -33.13 -4.16
CA GLY A 425 20.94 -32.26 -5.18
C GLY A 425 19.52 -32.65 -5.62
N MET A 426 18.88 -31.75 -6.38
CA MET A 426 17.45 -31.85 -6.72
C MET A 426 17.07 -33.14 -7.48
N SER A 427 17.99 -33.72 -8.27
CA SER A 427 17.79 -34.99 -8.98
C SER A 427 17.61 -36.21 -8.06
N PHE A 428 18.01 -36.13 -6.79
CA PHE A 428 17.88 -37.20 -5.80
C PHE A 428 16.68 -36.99 -4.85
N THR A 429 15.90 -35.93 -5.05
CA THR A 429 14.70 -35.65 -4.26
C THR A 429 13.71 -36.82 -4.33
N GLY A 430 13.11 -37.21 -3.20
CA GLY A 430 12.20 -38.36 -3.12
C GLY A 430 12.87 -39.73 -2.95
N PHE A 431 14.12 -39.93 -3.41
CA PHE A 431 14.82 -41.23 -3.24
C PHE A 431 14.99 -41.62 -1.77
N GLY A 432 15.18 -40.64 -0.88
CA GLY A 432 15.29 -40.91 0.56
C GLY A 432 14.02 -41.51 1.18
N PHE A 433 12.84 -41.06 0.73
CA PHE A 433 11.56 -41.65 1.13
C PHE A 433 11.37 -43.06 0.56
N PHE A 434 11.66 -43.24 -0.73
CA PHE A 434 11.59 -44.54 -1.40
C PHE A 434 12.50 -45.59 -0.73
N LEU A 435 13.79 -45.28 -0.54
CA LEU A 435 14.74 -46.23 0.05
C LEU A 435 14.46 -46.52 1.52
N SER A 436 14.00 -45.52 2.29
CA SER A 436 13.62 -45.70 3.70
C SER A 436 12.42 -46.64 3.81
N SER A 437 11.36 -46.36 3.05
CA SER A 437 10.13 -47.16 3.07
C SER A 437 10.38 -48.57 2.52
N LEU A 438 11.16 -48.74 1.44
CA LEU A 438 11.54 -50.06 0.93
C LEU A 438 12.32 -50.89 1.95
N LEU A 439 13.32 -50.29 2.62
CA LEU A 439 14.12 -50.95 3.65
C LEU A 439 13.26 -51.37 4.86
N THR A 440 12.45 -50.45 5.39
CA THR A 440 11.56 -50.77 6.51
C THR A 440 10.49 -51.81 6.12
N PHE A 441 10.00 -51.77 4.88
CA PHE A 441 9.07 -52.76 4.37
C PHE A 441 9.71 -54.16 4.30
N ALA A 442 10.94 -54.29 3.80
CA ALA A 442 11.68 -55.56 3.77
C ALA A 442 11.89 -56.14 5.18
N VAL A 443 12.26 -55.30 6.16
CA VAL A 443 12.33 -55.67 7.58
C VAL A 443 10.97 -56.15 8.09
N GLY A 444 9.88 -55.46 7.72
CA GLY A 444 8.51 -55.84 8.04
C GLY A 444 8.10 -57.21 7.52
N VAL A 445 8.36 -57.50 6.23
CA VAL A 445 8.05 -58.81 5.61
C VAL A 445 8.81 -59.95 6.30
N TYR A 446 10.10 -59.75 6.57
CA TYR A 446 10.93 -60.72 7.30
C TYR A 446 10.38 -61.02 8.71
N MET A 447 10.01 -59.98 9.46
CA MET A 447 9.42 -60.11 10.79
C MET A 447 8.02 -60.74 10.76
N PHE A 448 7.23 -60.44 9.73
CA PHE A 448 5.89 -60.98 9.53
C PHE A 448 5.90 -62.47 9.19
N TYR A 449 6.79 -62.92 8.30
CA TYR A 449 6.93 -64.35 7.99
C TYR A 449 7.33 -65.16 9.24
N LYS A 450 8.34 -64.69 9.97
CA LYS A 450 8.85 -65.32 11.21
C LYS A 450 7.88 -65.27 12.40
N LEU A 451 6.81 -64.50 12.31
CA LEU A 451 5.85 -64.36 13.41
C LEU A 451 5.21 -65.71 13.76
N PHE A 452 4.65 -66.38 12.75
CA PHE A 452 3.80 -67.55 12.94
C PHE A 452 4.57 -68.74 13.55
N ASP A 453 5.87 -68.82 13.30
CA ASP A 453 6.73 -69.91 13.76
C ASP A 453 6.86 -69.96 15.29
N LYS A 454 6.60 -68.83 15.97
CA LYS A 454 6.60 -68.72 17.44
C LYS A 454 5.32 -68.10 18.00
N LEU A 455 4.22 -68.05 17.23
CA LEU A 455 3.01 -67.32 17.64
C LEU A 455 2.33 -67.95 18.87
N ASN A 456 2.10 -69.27 18.87
CA ASN A 456 1.54 -70.00 20.02
C ASN A 456 2.35 -69.73 21.30
N TYR A 457 3.68 -69.91 21.24
CA TYR A 457 4.58 -69.64 22.37
C TYR A 457 4.54 -68.17 22.81
N THR A 458 4.50 -67.24 21.85
CA THR A 458 4.46 -65.81 22.14
C THR A 458 3.18 -65.41 22.85
N ILE A 459 2.02 -65.91 22.43
CA ILE A 459 0.72 -65.60 23.05
C ILE A 459 0.60 -66.28 24.43
N MET A 460 0.99 -67.56 24.56
CA MET A 460 0.81 -68.28 25.83
C MET A 460 1.82 -67.91 26.91
N PHE A 461 3.10 -67.70 26.56
CA PHE A 461 4.19 -67.56 27.55
C PHE A 461 4.87 -66.19 27.54
N ARG A 462 4.93 -65.49 26.41
CA ARG A 462 5.63 -64.19 26.30
C ARG A 462 4.70 -63.00 26.54
N GLN A 463 3.41 -63.13 26.24
CA GLN A 463 2.40 -62.12 26.54
C GLN A 463 1.93 -62.26 27.99
N ASN A 464 2.31 -61.29 28.80
CA ASN A 464 2.01 -61.31 30.22
C ASN A 464 0.57 -60.80 30.47
N PHE A 465 -0.40 -61.71 30.57
CA PHE A 465 -1.81 -61.37 30.79
C PHE A 465 -2.06 -60.53 32.07
N ASN A 466 -1.13 -60.54 33.03
CA ASN A 466 -1.16 -59.73 34.25
C ASN A 466 -0.58 -58.31 34.07
N TYR A 467 -0.82 -57.66 32.92
CA TYR A 467 -0.48 -56.24 32.75
C TYR A 467 -1.30 -55.37 33.71
N LYS A 468 -0.67 -54.89 34.80
CA LYS A 468 -1.28 -53.93 35.73
C LYS A 468 -1.47 -52.57 35.05
N VAL A 469 -2.62 -52.39 34.42
CA VAL A 469 -3.04 -51.13 33.81
C VAL A 469 -3.29 -50.09 34.91
N GLY A 470 -2.64 -48.93 34.80
CA GLY A 470 -2.79 -47.83 35.75
C GLY A 470 -1.89 -47.89 36.99
N GLY A 471 -2.20 -47.01 37.95
CA GLY A 471 -1.46 -46.82 39.20
C GLY A 471 -1.95 -45.57 39.93
N SER A 472 -1.47 -45.33 41.15
CA SER A 472 -1.87 -44.17 41.97
C SER A 472 -1.63 -42.83 41.24
N PHE A 473 -0.45 -42.66 40.63
CA PHE A 473 -0.08 -41.48 39.84
C PHE A 473 -1.05 -41.21 38.67
N VAL A 474 -1.30 -42.21 37.82
CA VAL A 474 -2.14 -42.05 36.63
C VAL A 474 -3.62 -41.87 37.00
N LYS A 475 -4.08 -42.51 38.07
CA LYS A 475 -5.41 -42.24 38.65
C LYS A 475 -5.53 -40.80 39.16
N LYS A 476 -4.50 -40.25 39.83
CA LYS A 476 -4.46 -38.83 40.23
C LYS A 476 -4.50 -37.90 39.02
N ILE A 477 -3.76 -38.16 37.94
CA ILE A 477 -3.83 -37.36 36.70
C ILE A 477 -5.25 -37.39 36.11
N SER A 478 -5.86 -38.57 36.00
CA SER A 478 -7.25 -38.70 35.54
C SER A 478 -8.23 -37.89 36.42
N GLN A 479 -8.09 -37.97 37.75
CA GLN A 479 -8.90 -37.18 38.70
C GLN A 479 -8.68 -35.66 38.55
N LEU A 480 -7.43 -35.19 38.42
CA LEU A 480 -7.11 -33.77 38.21
C LEU A 480 -7.75 -33.23 36.93
N PHE A 481 -7.69 -33.98 35.82
CA PHE A 481 -8.35 -33.61 34.57
C PHE A 481 -9.88 -33.67 34.67
N ASN A 482 -10.45 -34.66 35.36
CA ASN A 482 -11.89 -34.72 35.64
C ASN A 482 -12.36 -33.52 36.49
N ASN A 483 -11.51 -33.03 37.41
CA ASN A 483 -11.71 -31.83 38.22
C ASN A 483 -11.45 -30.51 37.44
N ARG A 484 -11.32 -30.59 36.10
CA ARG A 484 -11.20 -29.43 35.20
C ARG A 484 -9.94 -28.57 35.37
N ILE A 485 -8.86 -29.11 35.97
CA ILE A 485 -7.60 -28.35 36.15
C ILE A 485 -7.03 -27.81 34.84
N TYR A 486 -7.32 -28.47 33.72
CA TYR A 486 -6.94 -28.04 32.38
C TYR A 486 -7.46 -26.64 32.02
N ILE A 487 -8.56 -26.17 32.64
CA ILE A 487 -9.06 -24.80 32.44
C ILE A 487 -8.10 -23.80 33.07
N VAL A 488 -7.59 -24.06 34.28
CA VAL A 488 -6.60 -23.20 34.95
C VAL A 488 -5.29 -23.19 34.15
N ILE A 489 -4.83 -24.35 33.68
CA ILE A 489 -3.66 -24.46 32.79
C ILE A 489 -3.88 -23.65 31.51
N LEU A 490 -5.07 -23.73 30.90
CA LEU A 490 -5.39 -22.95 29.69
C LEU A 490 -5.39 -21.44 29.97
N ILE A 491 -5.95 -20.99 31.09
CA ILE A 491 -5.96 -19.58 31.50
C ILE A 491 -4.53 -19.08 31.72
N VAL A 492 -3.67 -19.85 32.42
CA VAL A 492 -2.27 -19.49 32.64
C VAL A 492 -1.50 -19.42 31.31
N ILE A 493 -1.68 -20.39 30.42
CA ILE A 493 -1.03 -20.38 29.10
C ILE A 493 -1.54 -19.21 28.26
N LEU A 494 -2.85 -18.92 28.25
CA LEU A 494 -3.42 -17.77 27.56
C LEU A 494 -2.93 -16.44 28.12
N PHE A 495 -2.75 -16.33 29.44
CA PHE A 495 -2.20 -15.15 30.08
C PHE A 495 -0.72 -14.94 29.71
N LEU A 496 0.09 -16.01 29.76
CA LEU A 496 1.49 -16.01 29.32
C LEU A 496 1.66 -15.72 27.81
N LEU A 497 0.68 -16.11 26.98
CA LEU A 497 0.69 -15.83 25.53
C LEU A 497 0.13 -14.43 25.18
N GLY A 498 -0.78 -13.90 26.01
CA GLY A 498 -1.48 -12.62 25.85
C GLY A 498 -0.76 -11.42 26.46
N SER A 499 0.09 -11.63 27.47
CA SER A 499 0.92 -10.60 28.10
C SER A 499 1.84 -9.84 27.14
N ALA A 500 2.10 -10.36 25.95
CA ALA A 500 2.86 -9.68 24.91
C ALA A 500 2.09 -8.57 24.15
N LYS A 501 0.74 -8.51 24.23
CA LYS A 501 -0.07 -7.49 23.52
C LYS A 501 -1.37 -7.04 24.22
N ALA A 502 -1.72 -7.55 25.40
CA ALA A 502 -2.91 -7.09 26.14
C ALA A 502 -2.85 -5.61 26.58
N HIS A 503 -1.66 -5.00 26.61
CA HIS A 503 -1.47 -3.56 26.81
C HIS A 503 -1.23 -2.79 25.49
N ALA A 504 -1.43 -3.44 24.34
CA ALA A 504 -1.24 -2.89 22.99
C ALA A 504 -2.47 -3.11 22.09
N ALA A 505 -3.64 -3.32 22.69
CA ALA A 505 -4.92 -3.42 21.98
C ALA A 505 -5.51 -2.04 21.62
N TYR A 506 -5.11 -1.01 22.38
CA TYR A 506 -5.50 0.37 22.18
C TYR A 506 -4.25 1.22 21.94
N ASP A 507 -4.32 2.22 21.05
CA ASP A 507 -3.27 3.22 20.90
C ASP A 507 -3.23 4.19 22.09
N SER A 508 -2.29 5.14 22.10
CA SER A 508 -2.15 6.14 23.17
C SER A 508 -3.35 7.09 23.30
N ARG A 509 -4.24 7.14 22.29
CA ARG A 509 -5.49 7.91 22.28
C ARG A 509 -6.70 7.05 22.67
N GLY A 510 -6.49 5.77 22.99
CA GLY A 510 -7.54 4.84 23.40
C GLY A 510 -8.31 4.18 22.25
N PHE A 511 -7.82 4.20 21.00
CA PHE A 511 -8.48 3.54 19.87
C PHE A 511 -8.02 2.11 19.64
N ASN A 512 -8.96 1.21 19.40
CA ASN A 512 -8.67 -0.17 19.06
C ASN A 512 -8.21 -0.27 17.59
N ASN A 513 -6.98 -0.76 17.37
CA ASN A 513 -6.39 -0.86 16.03
C ASN A 513 -7.09 -1.85 15.08
N VAL A 514 -8.06 -2.64 15.55
CA VAL A 514 -8.84 -3.61 14.76
C VAL A 514 -10.28 -3.15 14.55
N THR A 515 -10.94 -2.61 15.58
CA THR A 515 -12.35 -2.19 15.49
C THR A 515 -12.54 -0.71 15.18
N GLY A 516 -11.50 0.12 15.31
CA GLY A 516 -11.59 1.58 15.18
C GLY A 516 -12.32 2.27 16.32
N ASN A 517 -12.86 1.54 17.30
CA ASN A 517 -13.61 2.12 18.41
C ASN A 517 -12.69 2.58 19.55
N ASN A 518 -13.03 3.72 20.15
CA ASN A 518 -12.38 4.24 21.33
C ASN A 518 -12.86 3.52 22.59
N ARG A 519 -11.93 3.19 23.50
CA ARG A 519 -12.17 2.50 24.77
C ARG A 519 -13.16 3.23 25.67
N ASP A 520 -13.13 4.56 25.66
CA ASP A 520 -13.86 5.37 26.63
C ASP A 520 -15.28 5.71 26.17
N THR A 521 -15.51 5.81 24.86
CA THR A 521 -16.83 6.13 24.28
C THR A 521 -17.57 4.89 23.75
N MET A 522 -16.85 3.76 23.60
CA MET A 522 -17.30 2.56 22.88
C MET A 522 -17.79 2.80 21.45
N SER A 523 -17.40 3.93 20.84
CA SER A 523 -17.80 4.36 19.50
C SER A 523 -16.57 4.60 18.60
N PRO A 524 -16.75 4.81 17.28
CA PRO A 524 -15.63 5.13 16.37
C PRO A 524 -14.91 6.46 16.66
N TYR A 525 -15.36 7.24 17.66
CA TYR A 525 -14.84 8.56 17.99
C TYR A 525 -14.30 8.61 19.43
N ASP A 526 -13.26 9.39 19.70
CA ASP A 526 -12.78 9.70 21.06
C ASP A 526 -13.77 10.62 21.81
N LYS A 527 -13.46 10.92 23.08
CA LYS A 527 -14.23 11.88 23.90
C LYS A 527 -14.32 13.28 23.29
N GLU A 528 -13.42 13.62 22.38
CA GLU A 528 -13.34 14.92 21.71
C GLU A 528 -14.01 14.89 20.33
N GLY A 529 -14.54 13.74 19.90
CA GLY A 529 -15.34 13.58 18.69
C GLY A 529 -14.55 13.24 17.42
N TYR A 530 -13.26 12.87 17.52
CA TYR A 530 -12.39 12.52 16.39
C TYR A 530 -12.25 11.01 16.24
N ASP A 531 -12.05 10.49 15.02
CA ASP A 531 -11.86 9.06 14.75
C ASP A 531 -10.40 8.60 14.93
N ILE A 532 -10.14 7.30 14.74
CA ILE A 532 -8.78 6.72 14.78
C ILE A 532 -7.81 7.40 13.80
N ASN A 533 -8.32 7.96 12.69
CA ASN A 533 -7.53 8.69 11.69
C ASN A 533 -7.35 10.18 12.05
N GLY A 534 -7.96 10.65 13.14
CA GLY A 534 -7.90 12.02 13.64
C GLY A 534 -8.95 12.97 13.09
N TYR A 535 -10.02 12.48 12.43
CA TYR A 535 -11.07 13.29 11.82
C TYR A 535 -12.41 13.21 12.56
N ASN A 536 -13.09 14.34 12.72
CA ASN A 536 -14.41 14.42 13.33
C ASN A 536 -15.52 13.91 12.39
N ARG A 537 -16.78 13.94 12.87
CA ARG A 537 -17.98 13.54 12.08
C ARG A 537 -18.18 14.29 10.77
N GLN A 538 -17.61 15.49 10.63
CA GLN A 538 -17.66 16.31 9.42
C GLN A 538 -16.48 16.03 8.47
N GLY A 539 -15.58 15.11 8.84
CA GLY A 539 -14.40 14.76 8.07
C GLY A 539 -13.25 15.76 8.19
N ALA A 540 -13.24 16.59 9.23
CA ALA A 540 -12.17 17.57 9.52
C ALA A 540 -11.25 17.09 10.67
N ASP A 541 -9.96 17.33 10.55
CA ASP A 541 -8.98 17.05 11.61
C ASP A 541 -9.05 18.06 12.76
N ARG A 542 -8.18 17.87 13.77
CA ARG A 542 -8.09 18.74 14.97
C ARG A 542 -7.71 20.20 14.67
N ARG A 543 -7.21 20.51 13.47
CA ARG A 543 -6.93 21.88 12.98
C ARG A 543 -8.02 22.38 12.02
N GLY A 544 -9.03 21.57 11.72
CA GLY A 544 -10.14 21.87 10.82
C GLY A 544 -9.94 21.42 9.37
N PHE A 545 -8.85 20.73 9.03
CA PHE A 545 -8.57 20.30 7.65
C PHE A 545 -9.26 19.00 7.28
N ASN A 546 -9.89 18.97 6.11
CA ASN A 546 -10.41 17.74 5.54
C ASN A 546 -9.31 16.93 4.82
N LYS A 547 -9.69 15.75 4.31
CA LYS A 547 -8.77 14.81 3.61
C LYS A 547 -8.18 15.34 2.29
N VAL A 548 -8.63 16.50 1.78
CA VAL A 548 -8.03 17.19 0.63
C VAL A 548 -7.27 18.46 1.05
N TYR A 549 -6.90 18.57 2.33
CA TYR A 549 -6.12 19.67 2.91
C TYR A 549 -6.81 21.04 2.87
N TRP A 550 -8.15 21.05 2.80
CA TRP A 550 -8.98 22.26 2.88
C TRP A 550 -9.54 22.43 4.28
N ASN A 551 -9.41 23.62 4.87
CA ASN A 551 -9.94 23.92 6.19
C ASN A 551 -11.44 24.24 6.11
N ILE A 552 -12.26 23.46 6.81
CA ILE A 552 -13.73 23.62 6.77
C ILE A 552 -14.16 24.89 7.52
N GLY A 553 -13.48 25.25 8.62
CA GLY A 553 -13.88 26.38 9.47
C GLY A 553 -13.59 27.75 8.85
N THR A 554 -12.43 27.91 8.21
CA THR A 554 -12.06 29.15 7.50
C THR A 554 -12.54 29.18 6.04
N ASN A 555 -13.02 28.04 5.52
CA ASN A 555 -13.27 27.79 4.11
C ASN A 555 -12.08 28.19 3.20
N SER A 556 -10.87 27.77 3.56
CA SER A 556 -9.64 28.12 2.84
C SER A 556 -8.56 27.03 2.98
N PRO A 557 -7.42 27.14 2.27
CA PRO A 557 -6.26 26.26 2.49
C PRO A 557 -5.52 26.42 3.84
N TYR A 558 -5.99 27.32 4.72
CA TYR A 558 -5.31 27.73 5.96
C TYR A 558 -6.22 27.60 7.19
N ASP A 559 -5.65 27.32 8.35
CA ASP A 559 -6.38 27.37 9.63
C ASP A 559 -6.55 28.82 10.14
N TYR A 560 -7.25 29.00 11.26
CA TYR A 560 -7.48 30.32 11.86
C TYR A 560 -6.19 31.04 12.26
N SER A 561 -5.09 30.31 12.46
CA SER A 561 -3.76 30.87 12.74
C SER A 561 -2.96 31.14 11.46
N GLY A 562 -3.58 31.02 10.27
CA GLY A 562 -2.96 31.32 8.99
C GLY A 562 -2.03 30.24 8.43
N PHE A 563 -1.93 29.06 9.07
CA PHE A 563 -1.07 27.97 8.62
C PHE A 563 -1.82 26.99 7.73
N ASN A 564 -1.21 26.53 6.62
CA ASN A 564 -1.78 25.45 5.82
C ASN A 564 -1.59 24.08 6.49
N TYR A 565 -2.13 23.02 5.88
CA TYR A 565 -1.99 21.65 6.42
C TYR A 565 -0.54 21.24 6.74
N LYS A 566 0.44 21.65 5.92
CA LYS A 566 1.86 21.38 6.12
C LYS A 566 2.53 22.24 7.22
N GLY A 567 1.79 23.19 7.81
CA GLY A 567 2.32 24.10 8.82
C GLY A 567 3.03 25.32 8.23
N ILE A 568 2.78 25.67 6.96
CA ILE A 568 3.34 26.89 6.33
C ILE A 568 2.35 28.05 6.46
N HIS A 569 2.80 29.17 7.01
CA HIS A 569 1.99 30.38 7.22
C HIS A 569 1.78 31.16 5.91
N LYS A 570 0.54 31.59 5.67
CA LYS A 570 0.08 32.27 4.44
C LYS A 570 0.91 33.52 4.07
N ASP A 571 1.31 34.32 5.05
CA ASP A 571 1.94 35.63 4.82
C ASP A 571 3.48 35.57 4.79
N THR A 572 4.10 34.56 5.41
CA THR A 572 5.57 34.45 5.51
C THR A 572 6.16 33.42 4.55
N GLY A 573 5.36 32.46 4.09
CA GLY A 573 5.83 31.30 3.33
C GLY A 573 6.73 30.34 4.12
N LYS A 574 6.78 30.46 5.46
CA LYS A 574 7.64 29.68 6.37
C LYS A 574 6.82 28.85 7.36
N GLU A 575 7.49 27.97 8.11
CA GLU A 575 6.91 27.20 9.22
C GLU A 575 6.54 28.05 10.46
N SER A 576 6.73 29.37 10.39
CA SER A 576 6.40 30.33 11.43
C SER A 576 5.58 31.51 10.89
N ASP A 577 4.77 32.11 11.75
CA ASP A 577 4.13 33.41 11.53
C ASP A 577 5.15 34.57 11.55
N THR A 578 4.66 35.81 11.50
CA THR A 578 5.49 37.04 11.54
C THR A 578 6.11 37.33 12.91
N ARG A 579 5.74 36.57 13.95
CA ARG A 579 6.27 36.66 15.33
C ARG A 579 7.30 35.56 15.64
N GLY A 580 7.43 34.57 14.76
CA GLY A 580 8.29 33.40 14.93
C GLY A 580 7.57 32.17 15.50
N PHE A 581 6.27 32.23 15.79
CA PHE A 581 5.49 31.09 16.29
C PHE A 581 5.10 30.14 15.17
N ASN A 582 5.14 28.84 15.43
CA ASN A 582 4.57 27.83 14.55
C ASN A 582 3.09 27.54 14.88
N TYR A 583 2.45 26.64 14.12
CA TYR A 583 1.05 26.23 14.33
C TYR A 583 0.75 25.59 15.71
N LYS A 584 1.77 25.33 16.55
CA LYS A 584 1.65 24.85 17.93
C LYS A 584 1.94 25.94 18.98
N HIS A 585 2.00 27.21 18.56
CA HIS A 585 2.30 28.37 19.40
C HIS A 585 3.72 28.33 20.04
N PHE A 586 4.66 27.55 19.47
CA PHE A 586 6.05 27.54 19.91
C PHE A 586 6.91 28.43 19.01
N ASN A 587 7.74 29.30 19.60
CA ASN A 587 8.55 30.26 18.85
C ASN A 587 9.86 29.62 18.38
N ILE A 588 10.01 29.47 17.06
CA ILE A 588 11.18 28.85 16.43
C ILE A 588 12.40 29.79 16.50
N GLU A 589 12.20 31.11 16.43
CA GLU A 589 13.31 32.08 16.40
C GLU A 589 14.00 32.24 17.76
N THR A 590 13.24 32.21 18.86
CA THR A 590 13.79 32.28 20.23
C THR A 590 14.03 30.90 20.86
N ASN A 591 13.54 29.82 20.23
CA ASN A 591 13.47 28.46 20.76
C ASN A 591 12.78 28.41 22.15
N SER A 592 11.64 29.09 22.29
CA SER A 592 10.87 29.16 23.53
C SER A 592 9.37 29.40 23.29
N GLU A 593 8.57 29.48 24.36
CA GLU A 593 7.15 29.87 24.28
C GLU A 593 6.94 31.39 24.08
N TYR A 594 8.02 32.18 23.98
CA TYR A 594 7.98 33.64 23.91
C TYR A 594 8.59 34.16 22.61
N ASP A 595 8.05 35.25 22.06
CA ASP A 595 8.68 35.99 20.97
C ASP A 595 9.89 36.81 21.45
N LYS A 596 10.57 37.46 20.49
CA LYS A 596 11.74 38.33 20.75
C LYS A 596 11.48 39.47 21.74
N ASN A 597 10.22 39.88 21.91
CA ASN A 597 9.81 40.92 22.85
C ASN A 597 9.37 40.34 24.21
N GLY A 598 9.42 39.01 24.37
CA GLY A 598 9.10 38.31 25.61
C GLY A 598 7.63 37.95 25.79
N PHE A 599 6.79 38.03 24.76
CA PHE A 599 5.35 37.71 24.85
C PHE A 599 5.05 36.31 24.32
N THR A 600 4.11 35.58 24.95
CA THR A 600 3.55 34.33 24.39
C THR A 600 2.72 34.59 23.14
N PHE A 601 2.31 33.53 22.44
CA PHE A 601 1.38 33.64 21.31
C PHE A 601 0.09 34.39 21.70
N GLU A 602 -0.44 34.13 22.89
CA GLU A 602 -1.63 34.78 23.46
C GLU A 602 -1.36 36.22 23.96
N GLY A 603 -0.10 36.68 23.91
CA GLY A 603 0.28 38.04 24.26
C GLY A 603 0.64 38.26 25.74
N ILE A 604 1.00 37.22 26.50
CA ILE A 604 1.40 37.34 27.91
C ILE A 604 2.92 37.53 28.03
N HIS A 605 3.38 38.58 28.71
CA HIS A 605 4.80 38.88 28.86
C HIS A 605 5.47 38.08 29.98
N LYS A 606 6.60 37.44 29.66
CA LYS A 606 7.34 36.51 30.53
C LYS A 606 7.69 37.05 31.92
N ASP A 607 8.05 38.34 32.03
CA ASP A 607 8.53 38.91 33.30
C ASP A 607 7.39 39.41 34.19
N THR A 608 6.20 39.67 33.63
CA THR A 608 5.09 40.31 34.35
C THR A 608 3.93 39.35 34.58
N GLY A 609 3.81 38.28 33.78
CA GLY A 609 2.67 37.36 33.80
C GLY A 609 1.36 38.01 33.35
N ARG A 610 1.43 39.18 32.68
CA ARG A 610 0.29 39.98 32.22
C ARG A 610 0.43 40.29 30.73
N GLU A 611 -0.63 40.81 30.12
CA GLU A 611 -0.63 41.28 28.73
C GLU A 611 0.35 42.43 28.45
N TYR A 612 0.90 43.09 29.48
CA TYR A 612 1.77 44.26 29.35
C TYR A 612 3.17 43.99 29.93
N ASP A 613 4.20 44.52 29.27
CA ASP A 613 5.60 44.49 29.70
C ASP A 613 5.84 45.40 30.93
N LYS A 614 7.11 45.50 31.36
CA LYS A 614 7.53 46.36 32.47
C LYS A 614 7.36 47.88 32.19
N ASN A 615 7.25 48.27 30.93
CA ASN A 615 7.08 49.65 30.48
C ASN A 615 5.60 50.00 30.23
N GLY A 616 4.69 49.05 30.48
CA GLY A 616 3.25 49.23 30.28
C GLY A 616 2.82 49.11 28.82
N TRP A 617 3.51 48.36 27.97
CA TRP A 617 3.12 48.10 26.59
C TRP A 617 2.71 46.64 26.38
N ASN A 618 1.61 46.40 25.69
CA ASN A 618 1.27 45.03 25.25
C ASN A 618 1.93 44.67 23.92
N TYR A 619 1.85 43.40 23.51
CA TYR A 619 2.41 42.92 22.25
C TYR A 619 1.96 43.74 21.02
N TYR A 620 0.71 44.22 21.01
CA TYR A 620 0.16 45.04 19.92
C TYR A 620 0.66 46.50 19.92
N GLY A 621 1.47 46.90 20.90
CA GLY A 621 1.94 48.27 21.07
C GLY A 621 0.91 49.20 21.70
N LEU A 622 -0.10 48.68 22.39
CA LEU A 622 -1.06 49.47 23.18
C LEU A 622 -0.47 49.79 24.56
N ASN A 623 -0.59 51.04 25.02
CA ASN A 623 -0.11 51.44 26.33
C ASN A 623 -1.16 51.21 27.44
N GLU A 624 -0.72 50.68 28.58
CA GLU A 624 -1.55 50.33 29.73
C GLU A 624 -2.26 51.55 30.33
N GLN A 625 -1.64 52.74 30.29
CA GLN A 625 -2.15 53.96 30.92
C GLN A 625 -3.08 54.75 30.01
N THR A 626 -2.72 54.96 28.75
CA THR A 626 -3.51 55.79 27.81
C THR A 626 -4.61 55.01 27.10
N LYS A 627 -4.50 53.67 27.05
CA LYS A 627 -5.33 52.78 26.21
C LYS A 627 -5.29 53.15 24.72
N ASP A 628 -4.16 53.70 24.28
CA ASP A 628 -3.85 54.05 22.89
C ASP A 628 -2.44 53.53 22.55
N TYR A 629 -2.10 53.51 21.27
CA TYR A 629 -0.78 53.12 20.74
C TYR A 629 0.33 54.14 21.05
N TYR A 630 0.01 55.20 21.80
CA TYR A 630 0.92 56.27 22.21
C TYR A 630 0.86 56.45 23.72
N ASN A 631 2.01 56.60 24.37
CA ASN A 631 2.10 56.92 25.79
C ASN A 631 1.60 58.35 26.06
N LYS A 632 1.59 58.75 27.34
CA LYS A 632 1.14 60.10 27.77
C LYS A 632 1.97 61.24 27.15
N GLU A 633 3.18 60.96 26.70
CA GLU A 633 4.11 61.91 26.07
C GLU A 633 3.93 61.97 24.53
N GLY A 634 3.02 61.18 23.96
CA GLY A 634 2.73 61.14 22.53
C GLY A 634 3.62 60.23 21.69
N TRP A 635 4.43 59.36 22.32
CA TRP A 635 5.33 58.41 21.65
C TRP A 635 4.74 56.99 21.65
N ASN A 636 4.82 56.29 20.52
CA ASN A 636 4.48 54.88 20.44
C ASN A 636 5.59 53.97 21.00
N PHE A 637 5.33 52.65 21.05
CA PHE A 637 6.30 51.65 21.52
C PHE A 637 7.67 51.70 20.82
N ALA A 638 7.71 52.14 19.55
CA ALA A 638 8.94 52.30 18.77
C ALA A 638 9.64 53.67 18.96
N GLY A 639 9.10 54.56 19.80
CA GLY A 639 9.65 55.90 20.01
C GLY A 639 9.32 56.89 18.89
N ILE A 640 8.18 56.70 18.21
CA ILE A 640 7.70 57.54 17.09
C ILE A 640 6.41 58.26 17.52
N ASN A 641 6.26 59.55 17.18
CA ASN A 641 5.08 60.35 17.51
C ASN A 641 3.94 60.17 16.49
N ARG A 642 2.76 60.75 16.77
CA ARG A 642 1.56 60.65 15.90
C ARG A 642 1.75 61.18 14.46
N ARG A 643 2.76 62.01 14.21
CA ARG A 643 3.10 62.55 12.87
C ARG A 643 4.24 61.78 12.19
N GLY A 644 4.65 60.62 12.72
CA GLY A 644 5.68 59.76 12.13
C GLY A 644 7.12 60.15 12.45
N PHE A 645 7.34 61.17 13.30
CA PHE A 645 8.68 61.61 13.70
C PHE A 645 9.24 60.78 14.86
N ASN A 646 10.52 60.43 14.80
CA ASN A 646 11.28 59.92 15.94
C ASN A 646 11.70 61.06 16.89
N LYS A 647 12.42 60.72 17.97
CA LYS A 647 12.93 61.70 18.95
C LYS A 647 13.98 62.68 18.40
N ASP A 648 14.58 62.38 17.25
CA ASP A 648 15.57 63.21 16.56
C ASP A 648 14.93 64.17 15.53
N LYS A 649 13.61 64.39 15.59
CA LYS A 649 12.81 65.16 14.61
C LYS A 649 12.85 64.62 13.17
N TYR A 650 13.21 63.36 12.98
CA TYR A 650 13.28 62.72 11.66
C TYR A 650 12.05 61.83 11.42
N ASN A 651 11.37 62.00 10.29
CA ASN A 651 10.20 61.22 9.94
C ASN A 651 10.62 59.84 9.42
N VAL A 652 10.15 58.79 10.09
CA VAL A 652 10.56 57.40 9.83
C VAL A 652 9.93 56.85 8.55
N GLU A 653 8.77 57.36 8.15
CA GLU A 653 8.01 56.91 6.98
C GLU A 653 8.55 57.52 5.69
N THR A 654 8.66 58.86 5.64
CA THR A 654 9.23 59.56 4.46
C THR A 654 10.75 59.42 4.35
N LYS A 655 11.42 59.07 5.47
CA LYS A 655 12.89 59.11 5.62
C LYS A 655 13.43 60.51 5.31
N SER A 656 12.84 61.52 5.94
CA SER A 656 13.25 62.92 5.81
C SER A 656 12.88 63.75 7.04
N GLU A 657 13.28 65.02 7.08
CA GLU A 657 12.85 65.97 8.13
C GLU A 657 11.37 66.39 8.01
N TYR A 658 10.63 65.89 7.03
CA TYR A 658 9.24 66.27 6.72
C TYR A 658 8.30 65.06 6.77
N ASP A 659 7.04 65.26 7.15
CA ASP A 659 5.97 64.27 7.05
C ASP A 659 5.44 64.10 5.62
N ASN A 660 4.50 63.17 5.42
CA ASN A 660 3.90 62.86 4.11
C ASN A 660 3.20 64.08 3.46
N TRP A 661 2.86 65.11 4.25
CA TRP A 661 2.22 66.34 3.78
C TRP A 661 3.25 67.48 3.55
N GLY A 662 4.54 67.18 3.70
CA GLY A 662 5.63 68.10 3.46
C GLY A 662 5.92 69.05 4.62
N PHE A 663 5.39 68.81 5.83
CA PHE A 663 5.65 69.65 7.01
C PHE A 663 6.73 69.05 7.91
N ASN A 664 7.67 69.87 8.40
CA ASN A 664 8.67 69.41 9.35
C ASN A 664 8.08 69.20 10.76
N TYR A 665 8.86 68.67 11.70
CA TYR A 665 8.42 68.46 13.09
C TYR A 665 7.74 69.71 13.70
N ASP A 666 8.31 70.89 13.44
CA ASP A 666 7.84 72.17 13.98
C ASP A 666 6.65 72.78 13.18
N GLY A 667 6.17 72.09 12.14
CA GLY A 667 4.96 72.48 11.38
C GLY A 667 5.22 73.37 10.17
N ILE A 668 6.45 73.45 9.65
CA ILE A 668 6.81 74.27 8.48
C ILE A 668 6.83 73.44 7.19
N ASN A 669 6.08 73.89 6.19
CA ASN A 669 6.00 73.26 4.87
C ASN A 669 7.27 73.47 4.04
N LYS A 670 7.73 72.40 3.40
CA LYS A 670 8.94 72.33 2.57
C LYS A 670 8.94 73.26 1.34
N GLU A 671 7.79 73.48 0.72
CA GLU A 671 7.69 74.23 -0.54
C GLU A 671 7.45 75.73 -0.30
N THR A 672 6.61 76.07 0.68
CA THR A 672 6.25 77.47 0.96
C THR A 672 7.16 78.14 1.99
N GLY A 673 7.85 77.36 2.82
CA GLY A 673 8.61 77.86 3.98
C GLY A 673 7.74 78.43 5.11
N LYS A 674 6.44 78.12 5.13
CA LYS A 674 5.45 78.64 6.09
C LYS A 674 4.70 77.51 6.80
N GLU A 675 3.88 77.88 7.78
CA GLU A 675 2.99 76.94 8.50
C GLU A 675 1.82 76.39 7.64
N TYR A 676 1.80 76.66 6.33
CA TYR A 676 0.77 76.20 5.39
C TYR A 676 1.34 75.85 4.01
N ASP A 677 0.67 74.94 3.28
CA ASP A 677 1.02 74.46 1.95
C ASP A 677 0.61 75.43 0.82
N THR A 678 0.81 75.02 -0.44
CA THR A 678 0.47 75.81 -1.64
C THR A 678 -1.04 75.97 -1.88
N ARG A 679 -1.88 75.21 -1.16
CA ARG A 679 -3.35 75.33 -1.14
C ARG A 679 -3.86 76.13 0.06
N GLY A 680 -2.98 76.51 0.99
CA GLY A 680 -3.29 77.27 2.20
C GLY A 680 -3.58 76.41 3.45
N PHE A 681 -3.42 75.08 3.41
CA PHE A 681 -3.66 74.19 4.55
C PHE A 681 -2.44 74.06 5.46
N ASN A 682 -2.63 74.05 6.78
CA ASN A 682 -1.61 73.66 7.76
C ASN A 682 -1.51 72.13 7.95
N TYR A 683 -0.58 71.67 8.80
CA TYR A 683 -0.41 70.24 9.11
C TYR A 683 -1.62 69.58 9.81
N GLU A 684 -2.63 70.35 10.24
CA GLU A 684 -3.90 69.87 10.81
C GLU A 684 -5.05 69.88 9.77
N HIS A 685 -4.72 70.10 8.50
CA HIS A 685 -5.65 70.22 7.37
C HIS A 685 -6.67 71.37 7.54
N PHE A 686 -6.27 72.44 8.24
CA PHE A 686 -7.03 73.68 8.36
C PHE A 686 -6.50 74.74 7.39
N ASN A 687 -7.37 75.32 6.57
CA ASN A 687 -7.01 76.30 5.57
C ASN A 687 -6.92 77.71 6.18
N VAL A 688 -5.72 78.28 6.17
CA VAL A 688 -5.40 79.58 6.77
C VAL A 688 -5.92 80.74 5.91
N GLU A 689 -6.10 80.56 4.59
CA GLU A 689 -6.64 81.60 3.71
C GLU A 689 -8.16 81.75 3.83
N THR A 690 -8.89 80.64 3.91
CA THR A 690 -10.36 80.65 4.02
C THR A 690 -10.87 80.60 5.47
N ASN A 691 -9.97 80.41 6.44
CA ASN A 691 -10.27 80.14 7.85
C ASN A 691 -11.28 78.98 8.02
N SER A 692 -11.11 77.90 7.26
CA SER A 692 -12.04 76.77 7.22
C SER A 692 -11.34 75.47 6.82
N LYS A 693 -12.06 74.35 6.77
CA LYS A 693 -11.53 73.07 6.26
C LYS A 693 -11.47 72.98 4.72
N TYR A 694 -11.78 74.06 4.00
CA TYR A 694 -11.89 74.07 2.53
C TYR A 694 -10.94 75.09 1.91
N ASP A 695 -10.40 74.82 0.73
CA ASP A 695 -9.68 75.80 -0.07
C ASP A 695 -10.62 76.76 -0.82
N LYS A 696 -10.03 77.70 -1.57
CA LYS A 696 -10.75 78.68 -2.39
C LYS A 696 -11.67 78.08 -3.46
N ASN A 697 -11.45 76.82 -3.85
CA ASN A 697 -12.28 76.09 -4.81
C ASN A 697 -13.37 75.27 -4.10
N GLY A 698 -13.45 75.33 -2.77
CA GLY A 698 -14.43 74.63 -1.96
C GLY A 698 -14.07 73.18 -1.65
N PHE A 699 -12.82 72.74 -1.85
CA PHE A 699 -12.40 71.36 -1.58
C PHE A 699 -11.62 71.25 -0.26
N THR A 700 -11.82 70.17 0.50
CA THR A 700 -10.96 69.86 1.66
C THR A 700 -9.55 69.49 1.22
N TYR A 701 -8.63 69.35 2.18
CA TYR A 701 -7.29 68.82 1.92
C TYR A 701 -7.36 67.49 1.14
N ASP A 702 -8.22 66.57 1.57
CA ASP A 702 -8.46 65.26 0.94
C ASP A 702 -9.23 65.34 -0.39
N GLY A 703 -9.57 66.53 -0.88
CA GLY A 703 -10.28 66.72 -2.15
C GLY A 703 -11.79 66.54 -2.11
N ILE A 704 -12.43 66.62 -0.94
CA ILE A 704 -13.89 66.54 -0.81
C ILE A 704 -14.52 67.92 -1.00
N ASN A 705 -15.45 68.05 -1.96
CA ASN A 705 -16.13 69.31 -2.24
C ASN A 705 -17.21 69.62 -1.20
N LYS A 706 -17.21 70.87 -0.71
CA LYS A 706 -18.15 71.41 0.30
C LYS A 706 -19.62 71.27 -0.08
N ASP A 707 -19.95 71.39 -1.37
CA ASP A 707 -21.33 71.44 -1.84
C ASP A 707 -21.92 70.06 -2.14
N THR A 708 -21.07 69.08 -2.50
CA THR A 708 -21.53 67.72 -2.86
C THR A 708 -21.25 66.68 -1.79
N GLY A 709 -20.30 66.95 -0.87
CA GLY A 709 -19.82 65.96 0.10
C GLY A 709 -19.03 64.80 -0.55
N ARG A 710 -18.61 64.95 -1.81
CA ARG A 710 -17.90 63.93 -2.61
C ARG A 710 -16.63 64.53 -3.20
N GLU A 711 -15.78 63.68 -3.79
CA GLU A 711 -14.54 64.11 -4.47
C GLU A 711 -14.79 65.03 -5.67
N TYR A 712 -15.99 65.02 -6.24
CA TYR A 712 -16.38 65.77 -7.43
C TYR A 712 -17.32 66.94 -7.08
N ASP A 713 -17.14 68.08 -7.73
CA ASP A 713 -18.03 69.24 -7.66
C ASP A 713 -19.39 68.97 -8.36
N LYS A 714 -20.25 70.00 -8.40
CA LYS A 714 -21.57 69.93 -9.06
C LYS A 714 -21.50 69.72 -10.58
N ASN A 715 -20.35 69.99 -11.20
CA ASN A 715 -20.09 69.82 -12.64
C ASN A 715 -19.43 68.46 -12.94
N GLY A 716 -19.18 67.64 -11.91
CA GLY A 716 -18.54 66.34 -12.05
C GLY A 716 -17.02 66.42 -12.16
N TRP A 717 -16.36 67.49 -11.68
CA TRP A 717 -14.90 67.60 -11.68
C TRP A 717 -14.34 67.49 -10.27
N ASN A 718 -13.31 66.66 -10.08
CA ASN A 718 -12.56 66.64 -8.83
C ASN A 718 -11.46 67.72 -8.80
N TYR A 719 -10.85 67.93 -7.63
CA TYR A 719 -9.78 68.91 -7.45
C TYR A 719 -8.59 68.73 -8.44
N TYR A 720 -8.32 67.50 -8.88
CA TYR A 720 -7.25 67.17 -9.82
C TYR A 720 -7.62 67.40 -11.30
N GLY A 721 -8.85 67.82 -11.60
CA GLY A 721 -9.33 68.01 -12.97
C GLY A 721 -9.73 66.70 -13.68
N LEU A 722 -10.06 65.64 -12.93
CA LEU A 722 -10.65 64.41 -13.47
C LEU A 722 -12.18 64.53 -13.51
N ASN A 723 -12.81 64.03 -14.58
CA ASN A 723 -14.27 64.04 -14.72
C ASN A 723 -14.92 62.75 -14.22
N GLU A 724 -15.99 62.87 -13.42
CA GLU A 724 -16.74 61.77 -12.78
C GLU A 724 -17.29 60.76 -13.79
N LYS A 725 -17.72 61.22 -14.97
CA LYS A 725 -18.38 60.36 -15.96
C LYS A 725 -17.43 59.61 -16.88
N THR A 726 -16.38 60.28 -17.36
CA THR A 726 -15.43 59.69 -18.31
C THR A 726 -14.29 58.96 -17.63
N GLN A 727 -14.05 59.24 -16.34
CA GLN A 727 -12.87 58.78 -15.59
C GLN A 727 -11.55 59.18 -16.26
N ASP A 728 -11.56 60.35 -16.91
CA ASP A 728 -10.43 60.94 -17.64
C ASP A 728 -10.42 62.46 -17.39
N TYR A 729 -9.32 63.14 -17.76
CA TYR A 729 -9.17 64.59 -17.66
C TYR A 729 -10.04 65.36 -18.67
N TYR A 730 -10.82 64.67 -19.49
CA TYR A 730 -11.71 65.21 -20.52
C TYR A 730 -13.16 64.80 -20.24
N ASP A 731 -14.10 65.71 -20.38
CA ASP A 731 -15.53 65.44 -20.30
C ASP A 731 -16.06 64.57 -21.45
N GLU A 732 -17.36 64.24 -21.42
CA GLU A 732 -18.04 63.46 -22.46
C GLU A 732 -17.97 64.11 -23.86
N THR A 733 -17.68 65.42 -23.94
CA THR A 733 -17.50 66.16 -25.18
C THR A 733 -16.04 66.28 -25.63
N GLY A 734 -15.11 65.68 -24.87
CA GLY A 734 -13.68 65.62 -25.18
C GLY A 734 -12.88 66.85 -24.74
N TRP A 735 -13.38 67.64 -23.79
CA TRP A 735 -12.75 68.88 -23.29
C TRP A 735 -12.32 68.77 -21.82
N THR A 736 -11.15 69.30 -21.46
CA THR A 736 -10.70 69.39 -20.07
C THR A 736 -11.49 70.42 -19.27
N PHE A 737 -11.34 70.39 -17.94
CA PHE A 737 -11.82 71.44 -17.03
C PHE A 737 -11.40 72.84 -17.48
N ASP A 738 -10.16 72.99 -17.96
CA ASP A 738 -9.61 74.25 -18.50
C ASP A 738 -10.04 74.57 -19.94
N GLY A 739 -10.90 73.76 -20.56
CA GLY A 739 -11.43 74.00 -21.90
C GLY A 739 -10.46 73.69 -23.05
N ILE A 740 -9.66 72.61 -22.92
CA ILE A 740 -8.72 72.12 -23.95
C ILE A 740 -9.19 70.76 -24.49
N ASN A 741 -9.17 70.53 -25.80
CA ASN A 741 -9.58 69.26 -26.39
C ASN A 741 -8.44 68.21 -26.40
N ARG A 742 -8.76 66.95 -26.72
CA ARG A 742 -7.77 65.84 -26.78
C ARG A 742 -6.59 66.08 -27.74
N GLN A 743 -6.77 66.91 -28.77
CA GLN A 743 -5.71 67.30 -29.71
C GLN A 743 -4.88 68.51 -29.21
N GLY A 744 -5.16 69.02 -28.00
CA GLY A 744 -4.47 70.14 -27.38
C GLY A 744 -4.94 71.51 -27.83
N PHE A 745 -6.09 71.63 -28.49
CA PHE A 745 -6.63 72.91 -28.92
C PHE A 745 -7.61 73.49 -27.90
N ASN A 746 -7.51 74.79 -27.65
CA ASN A 746 -8.55 75.52 -26.92
C ASN A 746 -9.80 75.69 -27.80
N ARG A 747 -10.90 76.19 -27.21
CA ARG A 747 -12.18 76.44 -27.93
C ARG A 747 -12.08 77.48 -29.06
N GLU A 748 -10.97 78.20 -29.17
CA GLU A 748 -10.70 79.20 -30.22
C GLU A 748 -9.89 78.62 -31.40
N GLY A 749 -9.53 77.34 -31.36
CA GLY A 749 -8.77 76.67 -32.41
C GLY A 749 -7.26 76.93 -32.37
N TYR A 750 -6.71 77.33 -31.23
CA TYR A 750 -5.26 77.41 -30.99
C TYR A 750 -4.79 76.22 -30.16
N ASN A 751 -3.72 75.55 -30.62
CA ASN A 751 -3.06 74.51 -29.85
C ASN A 751 -2.29 75.15 -28.68
N VAL A 752 -2.57 74.73 -27.44
CA VAL A 752 -2.00 75.35 -26.23
C VAL A 752 -0.49 75.14 -26.10
N TRP A 753 0.06 74.08 -26.71
CA TRP A 753 1.48 73.77 -26.66
C TRP A 753 2.28 74.51 -27.74
N THR A 754 1.83 74.48 -29.00
CA THR A 754 2.51 75.22 -30.09
C THR A 754 2.19 76.71 -30.10
N LYS A 755 1.15 77.13 -29.37
CA LYS A 755 0.57 78.49 -29.37
C LYS A 755 0.20 78.98 -30.79
N SER A 756 -0.24 78.06 -31.65
CA SER A 756 -0.57 78.33 -33.05
C SER A 756 -1.83 77.59 -33.50
N LYS A 757 -2.30 77.84 -34.72
CA LYS A 757 -3.44 77.12 -35.32
C LYS A 757 -3.13 75.68 -35.74
N TYR A 758 -1.91 75.19 -35.51
CA TYR A 758 -1.45 73.86 -35.91
C TYR A 758 -0.84 73.09 -34.73
N ASP A 759 -0.99 71.77 -34.72
CA ASP A 759 -0.25 70.89 -33.81
C ASP A 759 1.22 70.68 -34.26
N TYR A 760 1.97 69.87 -33.52
CA TYR A 760 3.37 69.55 -33.85
C TYR A 760 3.55 68.76 -35.15
N ALA A 761 2.53 68.06 -35.62
CA ALA A 761 2.50 67.35 -36.90
C ALA A 761 2.00 68.26 -38.05
N ASN A 762 1.83 69.56 -37.79
CA ASN A 762 1.31 70.59 -38.68
C ASN A 762 -0.16 70.40 -39.12
N PHE A 763 -0.98 69.65 -38.38
CA PHE A 763 -2.43 69.59 -38.62
C PHE A 763 -3.16 70.70 -37.87
N ASP A 764 -4.17 71.30 -38.49
CA ASP A 764 -5.05 72.25 -37.81
C ASP A 764 -6.16 71.54 -37.00
N PHE A 765 -7.00 72.32 -36.33
CA PHE A 765 -8.16 71.85 -35.56
C PHE A 765 -9.12 70.95 -36.38
N GLN A 766 -9.15 71.08 -37.71
CA GLN A 766 -9.99 70.27 -38.61
C GLN A 766 -9.27 69.03 -39.15
N GLY A 767 -8.01 68.80 -38.76
CA GLY A 767 -7.19 67.69 -39.25
C GLY A 767 -6.64 67.92 -40.65
N ILE A 768 -6.45 69.17 -41.09
CA ILE A 768 -5.82 69.50 -42.38
C ILE A 768 -4.34 69.84 -42.18
N ASN A 769 -3.46 69.15 -42.91
CA ASN A 769 -2.03 69.39 -42.85
C ASN A 769 -1.64 70.70 -43.55
N LYS A 770 -0.83 71.51 -42.87
CA LYS A 770 -0.33 72.81 -43.33
C LYS A 770 0.42 72.74 -44.66
N ASN A 771 1.17 71.67 -44.93
CA ASN A 771 2.04 71.56 -46.09
C ASN A 771 1.29 70.95 -47.28
N THR A 772 0.66 69.78 -47.11
CA THR A 772 -0.02 69.08 -48.21
C THR A 772 -1.38 69.67 -48.57
N LYS A 773 -2.01 70.44 -47.66
CA LYS A 773 -3.41 70.89 -47.73
C LYS A 773 -4.44 69.76 -47.79
N THR A 774 -4.08 68.55 -47.35
CA THR A 774 -4.97 67.39 -47.27
C THR A 774 -5.09 66.90 -45.82
N ARG A 775 -5.89 65.85 -45.59
CA ARG A 775 -5.95 65.14 -44.30
C ARG A 775 -4.71 64.30 -43.98
N TYR A 776 -3.70 64.31 -44.84
CA TYR A 776 -2.50 63.48 -44.72
C TYR A 776 -1.23 64.35 -44.77
N ASP A 777 -0.17 63.93 -44.08
CA ASP A 777 1.15 64.55 -44.17
C ASP A 777 1.91 64.15 -45.45
N GLU A 778 3.16 64.60 -45.58
CA GLU A 778 4.02 64.30 -46.73
C GLU A 778 4.39 62.81 -46.84
N ARG A 779 4.27 62.04 -45.75
CA ARG A 779 4.42 60.58 -45.73
C ARG A 779 3.11 59.83 -45.92
N GLY A 780 1.98 60.54 -46.08
CA GLY A 780 0.66 59.96 -46.31
C GLY A 780 -0.12 59.56 -45.04
N PHE A 781 0.31 59.95 -43.85
CA PHE A 781 -0.35 59.65 -42.57
C PHE A 781 -1.31 60.76 -42.14
N ASP A 782 -2.47 60.41 -41.57
CA ASP A 782 -3.39 61.38 -40.97
C ASP A 782 -2.96 61.80 -39.55
N ASN A 783 -3.72 62.71 -38.93
CA ASN A 783 -3.48 63.15 -37.54
C ASN A 783 -3.69 62.04 -36.48
N ASN A 784 -4.20 60.87 -36.85
CA ASN A 784 -4.29 59.67 -36.01
C ASN A 784 -3.18 58.64 -36.33
N GLN A 785 -2.21 59.01 -37.16
CA GLN A 785 -1.11 58.16 -37.65
C GLN A 785 -1.59 56.96 -38.48
N VAL A 786 -2.66 57.11 -39.27
CA VAL A 786 -3.15 56.13 -40.24
C VAL A 786 -2.74 56.53 -41.66
N HIS A 787 -2.08 55.62 -42.37
CA HIS A 787 -1.56 55.87 -43.71
C HIS A 787 -2.63 55.67 -44.80
N ASN A 788 -2.78 56.67 -45.68
CA ASN A 788 -3.83 56.82 -46.69
C ASN A 788 -4.00 55.59 -47.60
N LYS A 789 -2.90 54.96 -48.06
CA LYS A 789 -2.97 53.85 -49.03
C LYS A 789 -3.10 52.47 -48.40
N THR A 790 -2.57 52.28 -47.20
CA THR A 790 -2.56 50.96 -46.53
C THR A 790 -3.71 50.83 -45.55
N HIS A 791 -4.31 51.94 -45.14
CA HIS A 791 -5.32 52.03 -44.08
C HIS A 791 -4.86 51.40 -42.74
N THR A 792 -3.55 51.44 -42.47
CA THR A 792 -2.95 50.96 -41.22
C THR A 792 -1.98 52.01 -40.65
N LYS A 793 -1.43 51.74 -39.47
CA LYS A 793 -0.35 52.56 -38.88
C LYS A 793 1.01 52.45 -39.60
N TYR A 794 1.09 51.79 -40.76
CA TYR A 794 2.34 51.55 -41.49
C TYR A 794 2.21 51.97 -42.96
N ASP A 795 3.27 52.53 -43.53
CA ASP A 795 3.36 52.89 -44.94
C ASP A 795 3.52 51.66 -45.87
N GLU A 796 3.60 51.88 -47.19
CA GLU A 796 3.75 50.82 -48.20
C GLU A 796 5.03 49.97 -48.03
N ARG A 797 6.03 50.46 -47.28
CA ARG A 797 7.29 49.76 -46.97
C ARG A 797 7.25 49.12 -45.57
N GLY A 798 6.12 49.23 -44.88
CA GLY A 798 5.91 48.69 -43.54
C GLY A 798 6.45 49.56 -42.42
N PHE A 799 6.86 50.82 -42.64
CA PHE A 799 7.31 51.70 -41.56
C PHE A 799 6.16 52.50 -40.95
N ASP A 800 6.13 52.62 -39.62
CA ASP A 800 5.15 53.45 -38.94
C ASP A 800 5.48 54.96 -39.02
N TYR A 801 4.61 55.79 -38.44
CA TYR A 801 4.83 57.24 -38.36
C TYR A 801 6.15 57.59 -37.64
N GLY A 802 6.59 56.79 -36.67
CA GLY A 802 7.88 56.93 -35.99
C GLY A 802 9.09 56.39 -36.77
N GLY A 803 8.87 55.76 -37.94
CA GLY A 803 9.93 55.18 -38.76
C GLY A 803 10.36 53.77 -38.36
N LYS A 804 9.57 53.04 -37.56
CA LYS A 804 9.82 51.63 -37.20
C LYS A 804 9.13 50.66 -38.14
N ASN A 805 9.85 49.63 -38.60
CA ASN A 805 9.31 48.62 -39.49
C ASN A 805 8.45 47.60 -38.73
N LYS A 806 7.26 47.31 -39.28
CA LYS A 806 6.30 46.33 -38.76
C LYS A 806 6.89 44.93 -38.53
N ASP A 807 7.81 44.51 -39.39
CA ASP A 807 8.30 43.13 -39.40
C ASP A 807 9.53 42.92 -38.49
N THR A 808 10.30 43.97 -38.20
CA THR A 808 11.50 43.90 -37.35
C THR A 808 11.32 44.55 -35.98
N GLY A 809 10.36 45.48 -35.84
CA GLY A 809 10.21 46.34 -34.67
C GLY A 809 11.30 47.42 -34.53
N THR A 810 12.24 47.52 -35.48
CA THR A 810 13.37 48.46 -35.46
C THR A 810 13.21 49.52 -36.55
N GLU A 811 14.09 50.52 -36.56
CA GLU A 811 14.14 51.52 -37.64
C GLU A 811 14.51 50.96 -39.02
N TYR A 812 14.91 49.68 -39.12
CA TYR A 812 15.40 49.05 -40.35
C TYR A 812 14.49 47.88 -40.74
N ASP A 813 14.25 47.70 -42.04
CA ASP A 813 13.56 46.52 -42.56
C ASP A 813 14.47 45.27 -42.56
N LYS A 814 13.93 44.13 -43.03
CA LYS A 814 14.62 42.83 -43.10
C LYS A 814 15.89 42.85 -43.96
N ASP A 815 15.99 43.76 -44.92
CA ASP A 815 17.17 43.93 -45.79
C ASP A 815 18.19 44.90 -45.17
N GLY A 816 17.91 45.39 -43.95
CA GLY A 816 18.76 46.28 -43.18
C GLY A 816 18.69 47.72 -43.67
N TRP A 817 17.59 48.18 -44.28
CA TRP A 817 17.43 49.57 -44.72
C TRP A 817 16.40 50.30 -43.89
N ASN A 818 16.69 51.53 -43.44
CA ASN A 818 15.66 52.36 -42.81
C ASN A 818 14.76 53.05 -43.84
N PHE A 819 13.69 53.70 -43.36
CA PHE A 819 12.76 54.46 -44.20
C PHE A 819 13.47 55.48 -45.12
N TYR A 820 14.51 56.14 -44.59
CA TYR A 820 15.33 57.14 -45.31
C TYR A 820 16.31 56.53 -46.33
N GLY A 821 16.45 55.20 -46.41
CA GLY A 821 17.36 54.53 -47.33
C GLY A 821 18.81 54.42 -46.83
N LEU A 822 19.06 54.55 -45.53
CA LEU A 822 20.36 54.24 -44.92
C LEU A 822 20.45 52.77 -44.51
N ASN A 823 21.59 52.13 -44.78
CA ASN A 823 21.84 50.75 -44.40
C ASN A 823 22.28 50.64 -42.93
N GLU A 824 21.75 49.66 -42.22
CA GLU A 824 21.99 49.40 -40.80
C GLU A 824 23.48 49.19 -40.48
N LYS A 825 24.20 48.47 -41.35
CA LYS A 825 25.58 48.03 -41.09
C LYS A 825 26.62 49.08 -41.45
N THR A 826 26.38 49.86 -42.51
CA THR A 826 27.34 50.89 -42.96
C THR A 826 27.01 52.28 -42.40
N LYS A 827 25.75 52.52 -41.99
CA LYS A 827 25.18 53.85 -41.71
C LYS A 827 25.32 54.83 -42.88
N THR A 828 25.36 54.31 -44.11
CA THR A 828 25.38 55.09 -45.36
C THR A 828 24.26 54.62 -46.30
N TYR A 829 24.06 55.33 -47.42
CA TYR A 829 23.17 54.92 -48.49
C TYR A 829 23.63 53.67 -49.27
N PHE A 830 24.71 53.00 -48.86
CA PHE A 830 25.27 51.81 -49.52
C PHE A 830 25.33 50.62 -48.55
N ASP A 831 25.07 49.41 -49.05
CA ASP A 831 25.26 48.14 -48.34
C ASP A 831 26.76 47.87 -48.09
N PRO A 832 27.12 46.85 -47.26
CA PRO A 832 28.52 46.46 -47.06
C PRO A 832 29.28 46.05 -48.34
N SER A 833 28.57 45.81 -49.45
CA SER A 833 29.13 45.51 -50.77
C SER A 833 29.34 46.76 -51.64
N GLY A 834 28.93 47.94 -51.15
CA GLY A 834 29.05 49.24 -51.82
C GLY A 834 27.91 49.63 -52.76
N TYR A 835 26.70 49.06 -52.61
CA TYR A 835 25.53 49.30 -53.48
C TYR A 835 24.33 49.90 -52.72
N THR A 836 23.59 50.82 -53.33
CA THR A 836 22.36 51.37 -52.74
C THR A 836 21.24 50.34 -52.62
N ARG A 837 20.14 50.71 -51.95
CA ARG A 837 18.92 49.89 -51.84
C ARG A 837 18.37 49.46 -53.21
N GLU A 838 18.58 50.27 -54.24
CA GLU A 838 18.22 50.04 -55.64
C GLU A 838 19.28 49.24 -56.43
N GLY A 839 20.37 48.84 -55.78
CA GLY A 839 21.43 48.01 -56.35
C GLY A 839 22.48 48.75 -57.19
N LEU A 840 22.73 50.03 -56.91
CA LEU A 840 23.68 50.90 -57.65
C LEU A 840 24.96 51.15 -56.85
N ASP A 841 26.14 50.98 -57.44
CA ASP A 841 27.40 51.30 -56.76
C ASP A 841 27.62 52.81 -56.59
N LYS A 842 28.66 53.20 -55.84
CA LYS A 842 29.02 54.62 -55.63
C LYS A 842 29.33 55.44 -56.90
N TYR A 843 29.37 54.81 -58.08
CA TYR A 843 29.53 55.46 -59.38
C TYR A 843 28.25 55.35 -60.24
N GLY A 844 27.16 54.79 -59.70
CA GLY A 844 25.88 54.61 -60.39
C GLY A 844 25.74 53.31 -61.19
N TYR A 845 26.68 52.37 -61.10
CA TYR A 845 26.64 51.11 -61.88
C TYR A 845 26.03 49.95 -61.10
N LYS A 846 25.20 49.14 -61.76
CA LYS A 846 24.70 47.87 -61.20
C LYS A 846 25.81 46.83 -61.11
N ARG A 847 25.65 45.85 -60.19
CA ARG A 847 26.64 44.76 -59.96
C ARG A 847 27.11 44.15 -61.29
N GLY A 848 28.43 44.09 -61.46
CA GLY A 848 29.08 43.46 -62.62
C GLY A 848 29.20 44.33 -63.89
N GLN A 849 28.65 45.55 -63.93
CA GLN A 849 28.63 46.39 -65.14
C GLN A 849 29.77 47.43 -65.24
N ARG A 850 30.92 47.20 -64.60
CA ARG A 850 32.07 48.13 -64.66
C ARG A 850 32.91 47.96 -65.95
N PRO A 851 33.38 49.05 -66.60
CA PRO A 851 34.26 48.97 -67.77
C PRO A 851 35.62 48.32 -67.51
N LYS A 852 36.16 47.60 -68.50
CA LYS A 852 37.36 46.72 -68.35
C LYS A 852 38.68 47.41 -67.98
N ASN A 853 38.83 48.73 -68.15
CA ASN A 853 40.11 49.44 -67.97
C ASN A 853 40.15 50.38 -66.74
N PHE A 854 39.30 50.14 -65.74
CA PHE A 854 39.13 51.04 -64.59
C PHE A 854 40.24 50.85 -63.54
N GLY A 855 41.37 51.57 -63.66
CA GLY A 855 42.35 51.71 -62.55
C GLY A 855 43.86 51.77 -62.86
N VAL A 856 44.31 51.92 -64.12
CA VAL A 856 45.75 51.97 -64.45
C VAL A 856 46.28 53.40 -64.53
N ALA A 857 47.39 53.71 -63.85
CA ALA A 857 48.03 55.03 -63.84
C ALA A 857 49.26 55.11 -64.78
N PRO A 858 49.47 56.22 -65.53
CA PRO A 858 50.68 56.44 -66.33
C PRO A 858 51.77 57.26 -65.58
N ALA A 859 53.00 57.23 -66.10
CA ALA A 859 54.21 57.75 -65.44
C ALA A 859 54.80 59.02 -66.09
N VAL A 860 55.28 59.97 -65.25
CA VAL A 860 56.49 60.83 -65.42
C VAL A 860 56.55 61.76 -66.67
N ASN A 861 56.64 63.11 -66.60
CA ASN A 861 57.83 63.87 -66.14
C ASN A 861 57.68 65.42 -66.16
N ARG A 862 58.47 66.11 -65.30
CA ARG A 862 59.10 67.47 -65.40
C ARG A 862 58.33 68.74 -65.84
N GLY A 863 58.35 69.74 -64.94
CA GLY A 863 58.29 71.19 -65.21
C GLY A 863 58.87 72.01 -64.01
N ARG A 864 59.66 73.06 -64.25
CA ARG A 864 60.43 73.83 -63.22
C ARG A 864 59.74 75.12 -62.76
N HIS A 865 59.95 75.50 -61.49
CA HIS A 865 60.37 76.83 -60.94
C HIS A 865 60.05 76.84 -59.41
N SER A 866 60.95 77.00 -58.42
CA SER A 866 61.81 78.15 -58.02
C SER A 866 61.04 79.48 -57.83
N THR A 867 61.14 80.30 -56.79
CA THR A 867 61.90 80.38 -55.50
C THR A 867 61.31 81.56 -54.69
N ALA A 868 61.50 81.79 -53.38
CA ALA A 868 62.25 81.14 -52.30
C ALA A 868 61.32 80.98 -51.05
N GLY A 869 61.61 81.29 -49.77
CA GLY A 869 62.81 81.72 -49.02
C GLY A 869 62.47 82.31 -47.63
N THR A 870 62.87 81.62 -46.53
CA THR A 870 63.46 82.15 -45.26
C THR A 870 62.83 83.36 -44.51
N LYS A 871 62.77 83.47 -43.16
CA LYS A 871 63.39 82.71 -42.05
C LYS A 871 62.71 83.03 -40.67
N LYS A 872 62.76 82.04 -39.77
CA LYS A 872 62.62 82.01 -38.29
C LYS A 872 62.68 83.31 -37.43
N SER A 873 61.77 83.39 -36.44
CA SER A 873 62.04 83.47 -34.97
C SER A 873 60.74 83.16 -34.19
N GLY A 874 60.67 82.19 -33.27
CA GLY A 874 60.79 82.38 -31.80
C GLY A 874 59.58 83.15 -31.23
N THR A 875 58.70 82.64 -30.35
CA THR A 875 58.88 81.72 -29.19
C THR A 875 57.58 80.96 -28.80
N LYS A 876 57.70 80.04 -27.81
CA LYS A 876 56.65 79.25 -27.10
C LYS A 876 55.35 80.06 -26.80
N SER A 877 54.15 79.49 -26.66
CA SER A 877 53.77 78.18 -26.08
C SER A 877 52.33 77.73 -26.45
N SER A 878 51.89 76.62 -25.84
CA SER A 878 50.50 76.08 -25.81
C SER A 878 49.98 75.40 -27.08
N GLY A 879 49.04 74.45 -26.90
CA GLY A 879 48.63 73.51 -27.94
C GLY A 879 47.20 73.70 -28.42
N GLY A 880 46.90 73.04 -29.54
CA GLY A 880 45.54 72.89 -30.08
C GLY A 880 45.44 73.17 -31.57
N SER A 881 45.09 72.14 -32.34
CA SER A 881 44.08 72.21 -33.42
C SER A 881 44.03 70.89 -34.20
N GLY A 882 42.97 70.09 -33.95
CA GLY A 882 42.47 69.20 -34.98
C GLY A 882 41.68 70.06 -35.97
N GLY A 883 42.19 70.23 -37.19
CA GLY A 883 41.49 70.97 -38.23
C GLY A 883 40.33 70.14 -38.79
N TYR A 884 39.12 70.70 -38.73
CA TYR A 884 37.96 70.21 -39.48
C TYR A 884 37.96 70.84 -40.89
N ASP A 885 37.32 70.18 -41.85
CA ASP A 885 37.05 70.80 -43.14
C ASP A 885 35.89 71.82 -43.09
N LYS A 886 35.65 72.50 -44.22
CA LYS A 886 34.60 73.54 -44.33
C LYS A 886 33.17 72.99 -44.14
N ASN A 887 33.00 71.67 -44.18
CA ASN A 887 31.74 70.96 -44.06
C ASN A 887 31.61 70.23 -42.72
N GLY A 888 32.52 70.45 -41.75
CA GLY A 888 32.42 69.92 -40.39
C GLY A 888 32.93 68.50 -40.18
N PHE A 889 33.67 67.93 -41.14
CA PHE A 889 34.24 66.59 -41.05
C PHE A 889 35.68 66.60 -40.50
N ASP A 890 36.06 65.54 -39.78
CA ASP A 890 37.45 65.29 -39.40
C ASP A 890 38.24 64.55 -40.49
N LYS A 891 39.55 64.36 -40.26
CA LYS A 891 40.47 63.65 -41.18
C LYS A 891 40.13 62.18 -41.46
N ASN A 892 39.17 61.59 -40.73
CA ASN A 892 38.68 60.23 -40.92
C ASN A 892 37.29 60.22 -41.61
N GLY A 893 36.78 61.38 -42.02
CA GLY A 893 35.48 61.51 -42.68
C GLY A 893 34.30 61.44 -41.72
N ILE A 894 34.48 61.74 -40.42
CA ILE A 894 33.41 61.68 -39.42
C ILE A 894 32.85 63.10 -39.17
N TYR A 895 31.55 63.27 -39.42
CA TYR A 895 30.80 64.50 -39.08
C TYR A 895 30.53 64.53 -37.57
N ARG A 896 30.90 65.61 -36.87
CA ARG A 896 30.72 65.73 -35.40
C ARG A 896 30.25 67.11 -34.93
N ARG A 897 29.32 67.74 -35.66
CA ARG A 897 28.61 68.94 -35.21
C ARG A 897 27.10 68.87 -35.48
N GLY A 898 26.32 68.70 -34.42
CA GLY A 898 24.86 68.83 -34.45
C GLY A 898 24.15 67.52 -34.16
N TYR A 899 23.35 67.58 -33.08
CA TYR A 899 22.32 66.65 -32.58
C TYR A 899 21.74 65.65 -33.57
#